data_AF-A0A917JLA1-F1
#
_entry.id   AF-A0A917JLA1-F1
#
_cell.length_a   1.000
_cell.length_b   1.000
_cell.length_c   1.000
_cell.angle_alpha   90.00
_cell.angle_beta   90.00
_cell.angle_gamma   90.00
#
_symmetry.space_group_name_H-M   'P 1'
#
loop_
_entity.id
_entity.type
_entity.pdbx_description
1 polymer ?
#
loop_
_entity_poly.entity_id
_entity_poly.type
_entity_poly.pdbx_seq_one_letter_code
_entity_poly.pdbx_strand_id
1 'polypeptide(L)'
;MLSHGESVPDVFRWVPRLPGNSVVLASASALRDPAMPAALRVACRQARTAGPVRLWLAVPGLAATDWGRPLAAELGAEVLVPEGPLTIVPDGSLFAGRWWLFRPGGSAVPVGSRYPTPPWEALLPESSGAIAVPAGLLVGGTKADHAAAQSVAVAQQHPRILLGAVAAPEQVATLLGQLPSELRLNCELVPMAPETRTAEWFQKVATLLGDDVLATTGPVRHSPDTGTSVVVPDEQGRPAWRAFAAVLRHTPTGQARVVRIGPPPDGWEARSMHYRREDLDVVARVVPAGLALVAAAEAGQLSAADRLPYEPDRLTVVIGSTGTPVSRAFADALRTLLGALPAGCLARLRLTVLGTVDPVTAAELRVAAAPHPLDLPQAAHPVTVSVPPAALVSAPPAPRPAPPPPPASTRATRPAPEPPEIHPQAAEEALDQPTEVIPLPTATETTAELPPSLVPVTSRNPWFDADHHSTAEEQTAFAAAAGTAYNDALAGVNSALALTPALRAGIAEGAKADFVAVRLYTGRTRFGAVEVNRALRAGDITSLRDYIACLISGLRRLPVHNGATFRRTTNESCYEAGQIVIEPGFVSACGDGAPNIADAGVDVVIWSRSGRRVRALSDGEPGEVVFAADTRFKVLAVPRDGLAAVLFRELPPDEQSTADVLDDTDQSVLATLREMLSSGVRRVDVDTERLAVFTEPIGLVAPQQARLTAAAVQ
;
A
#
# COMPACT_ATOMS: atom_id res chain seq x y z
N MET A 1 -39.54 0.40 -3.86
CA MET A 1 -40.40 -0.16 -2.80
C MET A 1 -39.78 -1.48 -2.38
N LEU A 2 -39.23 -1.57 -1.17
CA LEU A 2 -38.93 -2.84 -0.49
C LEU A 2 -39.23 -2.62 1.00
N SER A 3 -40.30 -3.26 1.46
CA SER A 3 -40.72 -3.34 2.86
C SER A 3 -39.78 -4.26 3.63
N HIS A 4 -39.58 -3.97 4.92
CA HIS A 4 -38.86 -4.84 5.85
C HIS A 4 -39.37 -6.28 5.77
N GLY A 5 -38.49 -7.23 5.42
CA GLY A 5 -38.76 -8.67 5.58
C GLY A 5 -38.33 -9.61 4.46
N GLU A 6 -38.01 -9.15 3.25
CA GLU A 6 -37.56 -10.03 2.16
C GLU A 6 -36.09 -9.79 1.81
N SER A 7 -35.39 -10.89 1.48
CA SER A 7 -33.95 -10.92 1.20
C SER A 7 -33.53 -9.76 0.31
N VAL A 8 -32.66 -8.90 0.84
CA VAL A 8 -32.06 -7.80 0.09
C VAL A 8 -31.41 -8.40 -1.16
N PRO A 9 -31.78 -7.96 -2.39
CA PRO A 9 -31.17 -8.49 -3.61
C PRO A 9 -29.64 -8.39 -3.54
N ASP A 10 -28.91 -9.42 -4.00
CA ASP A 10 -27.44 -9.51 -3.91
C ASP A 10 -26.72 -8.25 -4.41
N VAL A 11 -27.33 -7.48 -5.31
CA VAL A 11 -26.80 -6.20 -5.81
C VAL A 11 -26.48 -5.19 -4.69
N PHE A 12 -27.23 -5.17 -3.59
CA PHE A 12 -26.98 -4.22 -2.48
C PHE A 12 -25.81 -4.62 -1.59
N ARG A 13 -25.34 -5.88 -1.65
CA ARG A 13 -24.10 -6.28 -0.97
C ARG A 13 -22.87 -5.58 -1.58
N TRP A 14 -22.97 -5.25 -2.87
CA TRP A 14 -21.90 -4.62 -3.63
C TRP A 14 -22.01 -3.09 -3.66
N VAL A 15 -22.96 -2.47 -2.98
CA VAL A 15 -23.06 -0.99 -2.97
C VAL A 15 -22.32 -0.43 -1.74
N PRO A 16 -21.50 0.62 -1.88
CA PRO A 16 -20.71 1.13 -0.78
C PRO A 16 -21.62 1.71 0.30
N ARG A 17 -21.49 1.22 1.54
CA ARG A 17 -22.19 1.78 2.70
C ARG A 17 -21.38 2.93 3.27
N LEU A 18 -21.73 4.16 2.90
CA LEU A 18 -21.13 5.36 3.49
C LEU A 18 -22.06 5.95 4.57
N PRO A 19 -21.55 6.20 5.80
CA PRO A 19 -22.33 6.86 6.84
C PRO A 19 -22.93 8.20 6.35
N GLY A 20 -24.15 8.51 6.80
CA GLY A 20 -24.85 9.75 6.43
C GLY A 20 -25.32 9.81 4.97
N ASN A 21 -25.26 8.70 4.23
CA ASN A 21 -25.75 8.59 2.87
C ASN A 21 -26.86 7.56 2.73
N SER A 22 -27.75 7.76 1.76
CA SER A 22 -28.73 6.75 1.36
C SER A 22 -28.75 6.60 -0.14
N VAL A 23 -28.86 5.35 -0.60
CA VAL A 23 -28.83 5.01 -2.03
C VAL A 23 -30.20 4.53 -2.46
N VAL A 24 -30.72 5.14 -3.53
CA VAL A 24 -31.94 4.72 -4.22
C VAL A 24 -31.54 4.23 -5.61
N LEU A 25 -31.77 2.94 -5.87
CA LEU A 25 -31.48 2.30 -7.13
C LEU A 25 -32.77 2.12 -7.94
N ALA A 26 -32.68 2.38 -9.24
CA ALA A 26 -33.73 1.97 -10.17
C ALA A 26 -33.11 1.60 -11.52
N SER A 27 -33.73 0.63 -12.21
CA SER A 27 -33.26 0.21 -13.53
C SER A 27 -33.51 1.29 -14.57
N ALA A 28 -32.70 1.31 -15.63
CA ALA A 28 -32.92 2.22 -16.77
C ALA A 28 -34.29 2.02 -17.41
N SER A 29 -34.84 0.80 -17.38
CA SER A 29 -36.19 0.52 -17.89
C SER A 29 -37.29 1.15 -17.04
N ALA A 30 -37.06 1.34 -15.73
CA ALA A 30 -38.02 2.03 -14.86
C ALA A 30 -38.22 3.49 -15.26
N LEU A 31 -37.24 4.15 -15.87
CA LEU A 31 -37.40 5.52 -16.40
C LEU A 31 -38.47 5.65 -17.48
N ARG A 32 -38.84 4.55 -18.14
CA ARG A 32 -39.90 4.53 -19.16
C ARG A 32 -41.30 4.41 -18.56
N ASP A 33 -41.41 4.11 -17.28
CA ASP A 33 -42.70 3.96 -16.59
C ASP A 33 -43.23 5.34 -16.13
N PRO A 34 -44.45 5.75 -16.54
CA PRO A 34 -45.06 7.01 -16.11
C PRO A 34 -45.23 7.15 -14.59
N ALA A 35 -45.29 6.06 -13.83
CA ALA A 35 -45.42 6.05 -12.38
C ALA A 35 -44.07 6.21 -11.64
N MET A 36 -42.94 6.02 -12.35
CA MET A 36 -41.60 6.09 -11.77
C MET A 36 -41.30 7.42 -11.05
N PRO A 37 -41.70 8.61 -11.55
CA PRO A 37 -41.55 9.86 -10.81
C PRO A 37 -42.22 9.92 -9.46
N ALA A 38 -43.41 9.36 -9.32
CA ALA A 38 -44.06 9.30 -8.02
C ALA A 38 -43.33 8.30 -7.11
N ALA A 39 -43.01 7.12 -7.62
CA ALA A 39 -42.35 6.05 -6.86
C ALA A 39 -40.95 6.46 -6.37
N LEU A 40 -40.15 7.12 -7.22
CA LEU A 40 -38.80 7.57 -6.84
C LEU A 40 -38.88 8.64 -5.74
N ARG A 41 -39.77 9.63 -5.85
CA ARG A 41 -39.97 10.63 -4.80
C ARG A 41 -40.34 10.00 -3.46
N VAL A 42 -41.27 9.04 -3.47
CA VAL A 42 -41.65 8.30 -2.25
C VAL A 42 -40.43 7.60 -1.64
N ALA A 43 -39.65 6.87 -2.45
CA ALA A 43 -38.44 6.20 -1.99
C ALA A 43 -37.40 7.18 -1.43
N CYS A 44 -37.21 8.33 -2.09
CA CYS A 44 -36.29 9.37 -1.64
C CYS A 44 -36.70 10.00 -0.31
N ARG A 45 -38.00 10.27 -0.11
CA ARG A 45 -38.53 10.79 1.16
C ARG A 45 -38.35 9.77 2.29
N GLN A 46 -38.60 8.49 2.03
CA GLN A 46 -38.34 7.41 3.00
C GLN A 46 -36.85 7.28 3.34
N ALA A 47 -35.97 7.41 2.36
CA ALA A 47 -34.53 7.42 2.61
C ALA A 47 -34.11 8.64 3.46
N ARG A 48 -34.73 9.79 3.26
CA ARG A 48 -34.44 11.03 4.00
C ARG A 48 -34.90 10.98 5.46
N THR A 49 -35.96 10.25 5.80
CA THR A 49 -36.39 10.10 7.20
C THR A 49 -35.36 9.41 8.09
N ALA A 50 -34.35 8.75 7.51
CA ALA A 50 -33.22 8.15 8.23
C ALA A 50 -32.10 9.16 8.61
N GLY A 51 -32.31 10.47 8.39
CA GLY A 51 -31.34 11.51 8.69
C GLY A 51 -30.07 11.62 7.80
N PRO A 52 -29.99 11.06 6.57
CA PRO A 52 -28.78 11.19 5.75
C PRO A 52 -28.60 12.64 5.29
N VAL A 53 -27.36 13.12 5.23
CA VAL A 53 -27.01 14.45 4.70
C VAL A 53 -27.12 14.46 3.17
N ARG A 54 -26.92 13.32 2.51
CA ARG A 54 -26.83 13.19 1.05
C ARG A 54 -27.57 11.94 0.54
N LEU A 55 -28.29 12.09 -0.56
CA LEU A 55 -29.06 11.04 -1.23
C LEU A 55 -28.45 10.73 -2.60
N TRP A 56 -28.26 9.45 -2.91
CA TRP A 56 -27.73 9.00 -4.20
C TRP A 56 -28.84 8.36 -5.01
N LEU A 57 -29.03 8.83 -6.23
CA LEU A 57 -29.97 8.29 -7.18
C LEU A 57 -29.20 7.54 -8.24
N ALA A 58 -28.98 6.26 -8.03
CA ALA A 58 -28.29 5.40 -8.96
C ALA A 58 -29.27 4.89 -10.04
N VAL A 59 -29.76 5.84 -10.84
CA VAL A 59 -30.70 5.63 -11.95
C VAL A 59 -30.02 6.06 -13.26
N PRO A 60 -29.61 5.13 -14.13
CA PRO A 60 -28.83 5.43 -15.33
C PRO A 60 -29.46 6.50 -16.23
N GLY A 61 -28.69 7.50 -16.64
CA GLY A 61 -29.17 8.56 -17.56
C GLY A 61 -30.04 9.64 -16.91
N LEU A 62 -30.29 9.58 -15.59
CA LEU A 62 -31.18 10.52 -14.92
C LEU A 62 -30.63 11.96 -14.92
N ALA A 63 -29.31 12.18 -15.03
CA ALA A 63 -28.77 13.55 -15.08
C ALA A 63 -29.05 14.28 -16.41
N ALA A 64 -29.43 13.55 -17.47
CA ALA A 64 -29.91 14.15 -18.72
C ALA A 64 -31.34 14.71 -18.60
N THR A 65 -32.00 14.48 -17.45
CA THR A 65 -33.34 15.00 -17.14
C THR A 65 -33.25 16.19 -16.18
N ASP A 66 -34.33 16.94 -16.03
CA ASP A 66 -34.44 18.08 -15.13
C ASP A 66 -34.64 17.71 -13.65
N TRP A 67 -34.59 16.42 -13.30
CA TRP A 67 -35.03 15.90 -12.00
C TRP A 67 -34.17 16.29 -10.80
N GLY A 68 -32.85 16.37 -10.98
CA GLY A 68 -31.91 16.51 -9.88
C GLY A 68 -32.16 17.77 -9.04
N ARG A 69 -32.44 18.90 -9.71
CA ARG A 69 -32.63 20.20 -9.04
C ARG A 69 -33.95 20.30 -8.27
N PRO A 70 -35.14 20.02 -8.85
CA PRO A 70 -36.41 20.03 -8.12
C PRO A 70 -36.40 19.08 -6.93
N LEU A 71 -35.80 17.89 -7.09
CA LEU A 71 -35.76 16.88 -6.03
C LEU A 71 -34.82 17.28 -4.88
N ALA A 72 -33.65 17.85 -5.17
CA ALA A 72 -32.76 18.40 -4.14
C ALA A 72 -33.44 19.54 -3.35
N ALA A 73 -34.17 20.42 -4.04
CA ALA A 73 -34.93 21.50 -3.40
C ALA A 73 -36.09 20.95 -2.54
N GLU A 74 -36.86 19.98 -3.05
CA GLU A 74 -37.98 19.35 -2.35
C GLU A 74 -37.54 18.65 -1.06
N LEU A 75 -36.41 17.94 -1.08
CA LEU A 75 -35.92 17.15 0.06
C LEU A 75 -35.03 17.93 1.02
N GLY A 76 -34.58 19.14 0.64
CA GLY A 76 -33.57 19.89 1.37
C GLY A 76 -32.25 19.11 1.51
N ALA A 77 -31.94 18.23 0.56
CA ALA A 77 -30.81 17.29 0.61
C ALA A 77 -29.91 17.43 -0.62
N GLU A 78 -28.64 17.07 -0.48
CA GLU A 78 -27.75 16.89 -1.62
C GLU A 78 -28.16 15.63 -2.41
N VAL A 79 -28.29 15.74 -3.73
CA VAL A 79 -28.70 14.65 -4.62
C VAL A 79 -27.59 14.37 -5.64
N LEU A 80 -27.06 13.15 -5.65
CA LEU A 80 -26.13 12.68 -6.71
C LEU A 80 -26.87 11.89 -7.78
N VAL A 81 -26.59 12.19 -9.04
CA VAL A 81 -27.24 11.57 -10.19
C VAL A 81 -26.21 11.19 -11.27
N PRO A 82 -26.27 9.98 -11.85
CA PRO A 82 -25.39 9.57 -12.94
C PRO A 82 -25.84 10.16 -14.28
N GLU A 83 -24.88 10.58 -15.10
CA GLU A 83 -25.11 11.00 -16.49
C GLU A 83 -25.25 9.81 -17.43
N GLY A 84 -24.42 8.79 -17.23
CA GLY A 84 -24.31 7.65 -18.12
C GLY A 84 -24.94 6.36 -17.59
N PRO A 85 -24.68 5.23 -18.28
CA PRO A 85 -24.96 3.90 -17.75
C PRO A 85 -24.23 3.69 -16.43
N LEU A 86 -24.91 3.05 -15.48
CA LEU A 86 -24.32 2.70 -14.19
C LEU A 86 -23.68 1.30 -14.29
N THR A 87 -22.38 1.23 -14.02
CA THR A 87 -21.64 -0.03 -13.86
C THR A 87 -21.29 -0.20 -12.38
N ILE A 88 -21.67 -1.33 -11.79
CA ILE A 88 -21.21 -1.73 -10.47
C ILE A 88 -19.91 -2.52 -10.66
N VAL A 89 -18.86 -2.06 -10.02
CA VAL A 89 -17.54 -2.69 -10.05
C VAL A 89 -17.47 -3.75 -8.95
N PRO A 90 -16.70 -4.85 -9.13
CA PRO A 90 -16.51 -5.85 -8.08
C PRO A 90 -16.03 -5.34 -6.72
N ASP A 91 -15.30 -4.22 -6.66
CA ASP A 91 -14.90 -3.58 -5.40
C ASP A 91 -16.03 -2.78 -4.71
N GLY A 92 -17.22 -2.85 -5.31
CA GLY A 92 -18.43 -2.17 -4.91
C GLY A 92 -18.54 -0.71 -5.36
N SER A 93 -17.50 -0.14 -5.99
CA SER A 93 -17.60 1.22 -6.52
C SER A 93 -18.57 1.30 -7.71
N LEU A 94 -19.15 2.48 -7.91
CA LEU A 94 -20.09 2.77 -8.98
C LEU A 94 -19.43 3.67 -10.02
N PHE A 95 -19.45 3.25 -11.28
CA PHE A 95 -18.99 4.04 -12.41
C PHE A 95 -20.17 4.49 -13.26
N ALA A 96 -20.21 5.78 -13.61
CA ALA A 96 -21.28 6.36 -14.42
C ALA A 96 -20.78 7.18 -15.61
N GLY A 97 -19.46 7.19 -15.86
CA GLY A 97 -18.81 8.12 -16.78
C GLY A 97 -18.76 9.55 -16.24
N ARG A 98 -19.87 10.06 -15.69
CA ARG A 98 -19.94 11.32 -14.94
C ARG A 98 -21.12 11.32 -13.96
N TRP A 99 -20.88 11.90 -12.78
CA TRP A 99 -21.83 12.12 -11.70
C TRP A 99 -22.05 13.61 -11.52
N TRP A 100 -23.30 13.97 -11.27
CA TRP A 100 -23.75 15.34 -11.03
C TRP A 100 -24.30 15.46 -9.61
N LEU A 101 -23.80 16.42 -8.85
CA LEU A 101 -24.30 16.80 -7.54
C LEU A 101 -25.23 18.01 -7.67
N PHE A 102 -26.45 17.86 -7.18
CA PHE A 102 -27.44 18.91 -7.05
C PHE A 102 -27.58 19.27 -5.57
N ARG A 103 -27.38 20.55 -5.25
CA ARG A 103 -27.62 21.10 -3.92
C ARG A 103 -28.97 21.83 -3.87
N PRO A 104 -29.65 21.88 -2.72
CA PRO A 104 -30.86 22.70 -2.57
C PRO A 104 -30.57 24.15 -2.95
N GLY A 105 -31.31 24.67 -3.94
CA GLY A 105 -31.12 26.05 -4.46
C GLY A 105 -29.84 26.29 -5.30
N GLY A 106 -28.98 25.29 -5.50
CA GLY A 106 -27.72 25.41 -6.22
C GLY A 106 -27.77 25.10 -7.72
N SER A 107 -26.66 25.37 -8.41
CA SER A 107 -26.37 24.79 -9.73
C SER A 107 -25.88 23.34 -9.60
N ALA A 108 -26.06 22.56 -10.66
CA ALA A 108 -25.50 21.22 -10.76
C ALA A 108 -23.98 21.32 -10.88
N VAL A 109 -23.24 20.51 -10.12
CA VAL A 109 -21.78 20.47 -10.13
C VAL A 109 -21.32 19.07 -10.51
N PRO A 110 -20.41 18.91 -11.49
CA PRO A 110 -19.83 17.61 -11.78
C PRO A 110 -18.92 17.16 -10.61
N VAL A 111 -19.06 15.90 -10.19
CA VAL A 111 -18.30 15.34 -9.05
C VAL A 111 -17.13 14.47 -9.52
N GLY A 112 -17.31 13.74 -10.63
CA GLY A 112 -16.36 12.77 -11.15
C GLY A 112 -17.08 11.66 -11.91
N SER A 113 -16.35 10.69 -12.44
CA SER A 113 -16.82 9.49 -13.12
C SER A 113 -17.14 8.33 -12.18
N ARG A 114 -16.53 8.30 -10.98
CA ARG A 114 -16.69 7.21 -9.99
C ARG A 114 -17.28 7.68 -8.69
N TYR A 115 -17.89 6.73 -8.00
CA TYR A 115 -18.40 6.91 -6.66
C TYR A 115 -18.19 5.65 -5.78
N PRO A 116 -17.54 5.75 -4.60
CA PRO A 116 -16.89 6.95 -4.06
C PRO A 116 -15.77 7.39 -5.00
N THR A 117 -15.54 8.70 -5.08
CA THR A 117 -14.52 9.25 -5.98
C THR A 117 -13.13 8.95 -5.40
N PRO A 118 -12.29 8.17 -6.09
CA PRO A 118 -10.93 7.90 -5.62
C PRO A 118 -10.12 9.20 -5.53
N PRO A 119 -9.20 9.35 -4.56
CA PRO A 119 -8.41 10.57 -4.39
C PRO A 119 -7.61 10.98 -5.63
N TRP A 120 -7.21 10.00 -6.45
CA TRP A 120 -6.43 10.23 -7.66
C TRP A 120 -7.26 10.74 -8.85
N GLU A 121 -8.59 10.64 -8.81
CA GLU A 121 -9.42 10.96 -9.96
C GLU A 121 -9.36 12.43 -10.36
N ALA A 122 -9.36 13.33 -9.38
CA ALA A 122 -9.26 14.77 -9.60
C ALA A 122 -7.91 15.22 -10.17
N LEU A 123 -6.91 14.32 -10.17
CA LEU A 123 -5.55 14.58 -10.65
C LEU A 123 -5.34 14.04 -12.07
N LEU A 124 -6.35 13.38 -12.66
CA LEU A 124 -6.28 12.92 -14.05
C LEU A 124 -6.47 14.10 -15.01
N PRO A 125 -5.72 14.15 -16.11
CA PRO A 125 -5.86 15.21 -17.10
C PRO A 125 -7.18 15.08 -17.85
N GLU A 126 -7.85 16.20 -18.10
CA GLU A 126 -9.02 16.24 -18.96
C GLU A 126 -8.60 16.08 -20.43
N SER A 127 -8.97 14.93 -21.03
CA SER A 127 -8.90 14.66 -22.48
C SER A 127 -7.51 14.67 -23.16
N SER A 128 -6.78 13.56 -23.05
CA SER A 128 -5.59 13.23 -23.88
C SER A 128 -5.87 12.16 -24.97
N GLY A 129 -7.09 12.14 -25.50
CA GLY A 129 -7.57 11.02 -26.32
C GLY A 129 -7.75 9.71 -25.53
N ALA A 130 -7.82 9.80 -24.20
CA ALA A 130 -8.09 8.71 -23.29
C ALA A 130 -9.55 8.76 -22.81
N ILE A 131 -10.16 7.60 -22.59
CA ILE A 131 -11.55 7.44 -22.18
C ILE A 131 -11.60 7.01 -20.71
N ALA A 132 -12.44 7.64 -19.89
CA ALA A 132 -12.65 7.21 -18.52
C ALA A 132 -13.28 5.81 -18.48
N VAL A 133 -12.70 4.91 -17.68
CA VAL A 133 -13.19 3.55 -17.43
C VAL A 133 -13.14 3.28 -15.92
N PRO A 134 -13.84 2.27 -15.38
CA PRO A 134 -13.90 2.08 -13.93
C PRO A 134 -12.53 2.08 -13.24
N ALA A 135 -11.52 1.38 -13.77
CA ALA A 135 -10.18 1.29 -13.18
C ALA A 135 -9.27 2.52 -13.41
N GLY A 136 -9.66 3.47 -14.27
CA GLY A 136 -8.83 4.64 -14.59
C GLY A 136 -9.11 5.17 -15.99
N LEU A 137 -8.11 5.13 -16.87
CA LEU A 137 -8.20 5.63 -18.25
C LEU A 137 -7.89 4.52 -19.25
N LEU A 138 -8.60 4.49 -20.37
CA LEU A 138 -8.33 3.63 -21.52
C LEU A 138 -7.74 4.48 -22.65
N VAL A 139 -6.56 4.08 -23.15
CA VAL A 139 -5.86 4.74 -24.27
C VAL A 139 -5.88 3.81 -25.47
N GLY A 140 -6.19 4.35 -26.67
CA GLY A 140 -6.14 3.58 -27.92
C GLY A 140 -7.03 2.33 -27.94
N GLY A 141 -8.24 2.42 -27.36
CA GLY A 141 -9.17 1.30 -27.24
C GLY A 141 -10.18 1.21 -28.38
N THR A 142 -10.48 -0.02 -28.80
CA THR A 142 -11.65 -0.38 -29.63
C THR A 142 -12.92 -0.48 -28.77
N LYS A 143 -14.08 -0.71 -29.40
CA LYS A 143 -15.33 -1.00 -28.67
C LYS A 143 -15.21 -2.26 -27.79
N ALA A 144 -14.46 -3.27 -28.25
CA ALA A 144 -14.21 -4.49 -27.49
C ALA A 144 -13.31 -4.20 -26.27
N ASP A 145 -12.27 -3.38 -26.44
CA ASP A 145 -11.41 -2.96 -25.33
C ASP A 145 -12.19 -2.19 -24.27
N HIS A 146 -13.10 -1.31 -24.68
CA HIS A 146 -13.94 -0.59 -23.75
C HIS A 146 -14.85 -1.53 -22.95
N ALA A 147 -15.43 -2.56 -23.57
CA ALA A 147 -16.20 -3.57 -22.85
C ALA A 147 -15.32 -4.36 -21.87
N ALA A 148 -14.12 -4.79 -22.29
CA ALA A 148 -13.19 -5.52 -21.45
C ALA A 148 -12.67 -4.68 -20.27
N ALA A 149 -12.46 -3.37 -20.48
CA ALA A 149 -12.01 -2.42 -19.47
C ALA A 149 -12.96 -2.30 -18.27
N GLN A 150 -14.25 -2.58 -18.46
CA GLN A 150 -15.24 -2.57 -17.37
C GLN A 150 -14.99 -3.67 -16.33
N SER A 151 -14.28 -4.73 -16.71
CA SER A 151 -13.96 -5.88 -15.85
C SER A 151 -12.61 -5.79 -15.14
N VAL A 152 -11.84 -4.73 -15.41
CA VAL A 152 -10.54 -4.52 -14.77
C VAL A 152 -10.75 -4.02 -13.36
N ALA A 153 -10.07 -4.65 -12.40
CA ALA A 153 -10.20 -4.30 -10.99
C ALA A 153 -9.75 -2.85 -10.74
N VAL A 154 -10.49 -2.14 -9.90
CA VAL A 154 -10.21 -0.75 -9.52
C VAL A 154 -9.20 -0.72 -8.38
N ALA A 155 -8.22 0.19 -8.47
CA ALA A 155 -7.30 0.47 -7.37
C ALA A 155 -7.69 1.80 -6.71
N GLN A 156 -7.88 1.78 -5.39
CA GLN A 156 -8.34 2.96 -4.64
C GLN A 156 -7.24 4.02 -4.46
N GLN A 157 -5.96 3.63 -4.50
CA GLN A 157 -4.85 4.54 -4.22
C GLN A 157 -4.15 5.09 -5.48
N HIS A 158 -4.31 4.45 -6.64
CA HIS A 158 -3.68 4.89 -7.88
C HIS A 158 -4.55 4.58 -9.10
N PRO A 159 -4.47 5.37 -10.18
CA PRO A 159 -5.16 5.06 -11.43
C PRO A 159 -4.46 3.93 -12.17
N ARG A 160 -5.22 3.22 -13.00
CA ARG A 160 -4.71 2.31 -14.03
C ARG A 160 -4.87 2.92 -15.42
N ILE A 161 -3.83 2.85 -16.24
CA ILE A 161 -3.90 3.22 -17.66
C ILE A 161 -3.98 1.95 -18.48
N LEU A 162 -5.17 1.66 -18.98
CA LEU A 162 -5.45 0.49 -19.81
C LEU A 162 -5.01 0.80 -21.24
N LEU A 163 -4.26 -0.13 -21.83
CA LEU A 163 -3.68 -0.02 -23.16
C LEU A 163 -4.46 -0.89 -24.13
N GLY A 164 -5.27 -0.25 -24.98
CA GLY A 164 -6.00 -0.94 -26.05
C GLY A 164 -5.12 -1.27 -27.25
N ALA A 165 -5.67 -2.00 -28.21
CA ALA A 165 -4.92 -2.53 -29.36
C ALA A 165 -4.24 -1.45 -30.23
N VAL A 166 -4.75 -0.21 -30.23
CA VAL A 166 -4.18 0.90 -31.01
C VAL A 166 -3.47 1.94 -30.14
N ALA A 167 -3.11 1.59 -28.90
CA ALA A 167 -2.39 2.49 -28.00
C ALA A 167 -0.95 2.73 -28.47
N ALA A 168 -0.62 3.99 -28.77
CA ALA A 168 0.73 4.39 -29.13
C ALA A 168 1.58 4.74 -27.89
N PRO A 169 2.83 4.27 -27.79
CA PRO A 169 3.75 4.63 -26.71
C PRO A 169 3.90 6.15 -26.50
N GLU A 170 3.90 6.93 -27.57
CA GLU A 170 4.01 8.38 -27.55
C GLU A 170 2.80 9.05 -26.88
N GLN A 171 1.60 8.54 -27.15
CA GLN A 171 0.37 9.03 -26.54
C GLN A 171 0.38 8.75 -25.03
N VAL A 172 0.82 7.56 -24.64
CA VAL A 172 0.87 7.16 -23.23
C VAL A 172 1.96 7.92 -22.47
N ALA A 173 3.14 8.11 -23.06
CA ALA A 173 4.19 8.94 -22.46
C ALA A 173 3.74 10.39 -22.27
N THR A 174 3.02 10.96 -23.25
CA THR A 174 2.45 12.31 -23.14
C THR A 174 1.43 12.39 -22.00
N LEU A 175 0.52 11.42 -21.90
CA LEU A 175 -0.46 11.33 -20.82
C LEU A 175 0.22 11.22 -19.44
N LEU A 176 1.21 10.33 -19.30
CA LEU A 176 1.94 10.16 -18.05
C LEU A 176 2.71 11.43 -17.67
N GLY A 177 3.29 12.14 -18.64
CA GLY A 177 4.01 13.39 -18.42
C GLY A 177 3.14 14.54 -17.87
N GLN A 178 1.82 14.45 -18.03
CA GLN A 178 0.86 15.41 -17.46
C GLN A 178 0.47 15.08 -16.02
N LEU A 179 0.76 13.86 -15.54
CA LEU A 179 0.42 13.45 -14.19
C LEU A 179 1.41 14.02 -13.16
N PRO A 180 0.94 14.38 -11.95
CA PRO A 180 1.84 14.65 -10.82
C PRO A 180 2.80 13.47 -10.59
N SER A 181 4.05 13.76 -10.19
CA SER A 181 5.09 12.75 -9.95
C SER A 181 4.63 11.63 -9.02
N GLU A 182 3.89 11.98 -7.97
CA GLU A 182 3.33 11.04 -6.98
C GLU A 182 2.40 10.00 -7.61
N LEU A 183 1.57 10.40 -8.57
CA LEU A 183 0.71 9.47 -9.29
C LEU A 183 1.47 8.72 -10.37
N ARG A 184 2.32 9.42 -11.11
CA ARG A 184 3.12 8.87 -12.20
C ARG A 184 3.96 7.67 -11.75
N LEU A 185 4.58 7.76 -10.56
CA LEU A 185 5.40 6.69 -9.99
C LEU A 185 4.61 5.45 -9.52
N ASN A 186 3.32 5.62 -9.24
CA ASN A 186 2.45 4.56 -8.72
C ASN A 186 1.40 4.08 -9.72
N CYS A 187 1.36 4.69 -10.91
CA CYS A 187 0.39 4.36 -11.94
C CYS A 187 0.76 3.06 -12.64
N GLU A 188 -0.19 2.11 -12.70
CA GLU A 188 0.01 0.83 -13.38
C GLU A 188 -0.49 0.92 -14.83
N LEU A 189 0.40 0.65 -15.79
CA LEU A 189 0.06 0.41 -17.19
C LEU A 189 -0.48 -1.01 -17.34
N VAL A 190 -1.67 -1.16 -17.91
CA VAL A 190 -2.38 -2.45 -18.01
C VAL A 190 -2.56 -2.83 -19.48
N PRO A 191 -1.77 -3.77 -20.02
CA PRO A 191 -1.91 -4.19 -21.41
C PRO A 191 -3.18 -5.00 -21.60
N MET A 192 -4.10 -4.52 -22.45
CA MET A 192 -5.34 -5.22 -22.78
C MET A 192 -5.21 -6.04 -24.07
N ALA A 193 -4.24 -5.70 -24.93
CA ALA A 193 -4.01 -6.33 -26.22
C ALA A 193 -2.56 -6.85 -26.36
N PRO A 194 -2.31 -7.91 -27.16
CA PRO A 194 -0.97 -8.48 -27.34
C PRO A 194 0.09 -7.47 -27.79
N GLU A 195 -0.28 -6.52 -28.66
CA GLU A 195 0.61 -5.50 -29.24
C GLU A 195 1.20 -4.56 -28.18
N THR A 196 0.47 -4.38 -27.07
CA THR A 196 0.84 -3.50 -25.95
C THR A 196 1.51 -4.23 -24.80
N ARG A 197 1.65 -5.57 -24.89
CA ARG A 197 2.15 -6.41 -23.80
C ARG A 197 3.64 -6.72 -23.88
N THR A 198 4.36 -6.16 -24.85
CA THR A 198 5.78 -6.50 -25.05
C THR A 198 6.71 -5.64 -24.19
N ALA A 199 7.86 -6.20 -23.80
CA ALA A 199 8.87 -5.47 -23.05
C ALA A 199 9.38 -4.23 -23.81
N GLU A 200 9.53 -4.35 -25.13
CA GLU A 200 9.94 -3.25 -26.02
C GLU A 200 8.94 -2.09 -26.00
N TRP A 201 7.64 -2.40 -25.98
CA TRP A 201 6.59 -1.38 -25.93
C TRP A 201 6.71 -0.55 -24.63
N PHE A 202 6.84 -1.21 -23.48
CA PHE A 202 7.00 -0.52 -22.19
C PHE A 202 8.33 0.22 -22.07
N GLN A 203 9.43 -0.35 -22.58
CA GLN A 203 10.72 0.31 -22.64
C GLN A 203 10.64 1.60 -23.46
N LYS A 204 9.91 1.59 -24.58
CA LYS A 204 9.73 2.77 -25.43
C LYS A 204 9.01 3.89 -24.67
N VAL A 205 7.97 3.57 -23.90
CA VAL A 205 7.31 4.56 -23.02
C VAL A 205 8.27 5.11 -21.97
N ALA A 206 9.01 4.23 -21.27
CA ALA A 206 10.00 4.65 -20.27
C ALA A 206 11.07 5.58 -20.86
N THR A 207 11.57 5.25 -22.06
CA THR A 207 12.54 6.05 -22.80
C THR A 207 12.00 7.42 -23.17
N LEU A 208 10.76 7.49 -23.68
CA LEU A 208 10.12 8.74 -24.06
C LEU A 208 9.82 9.63 -22.84
N LEU A 209 9.49 9.02 -21.70
CA LEU A 209 9.24 9.72 -20.44
C LEU A 209 10.54 10.16 -19.75
N GLY A 210 11.64 9.45 -20.00
CA GLY A 210 12.91 9.62 -19.29
C GLY A 210 12.89 9.08 -17.85
N ASP A 211 11.93 8.22 -17.51
CA ASP A 211 11.73 7.65 -16.18
C ASP A 211 11.18 6.22 -16.28
N ASP A 212 11.24 5.47 -15.18
CA ASP A 212 10.69 4.13 -15.09
C ASP A 212 9.16 4.13 -15.18
N VAL A 213 8.60 3.03 -15.70
CA VAL A 213 7.15 2.81 -15.71
C VAL A 213 6.79 1.49 -15.05
N LEU A 214 5.66 1.45 -14.33
CA LEU A 214 5.09 0.24 -13.78
C LEU A 214 4.07 -0.33 -14.77
N ALA A 215 4.21 -1.61 -15.11
CA ALA A 215 3.29 -2.31 -15.98
C ALA A 215 2.86 -3.63 -15.36
N THR A 216 1.58 -3.98 -15.48
CA THR A 216 1.09 -5.32 -15.17
C THR A 216 1.38 -6.23 -16.36
N THR A 217 1.58 -7.52 -16.10
CA THR A 217 1.83 -8.50 -17.17
C THR A 217 0.57 -8.91 -17.94
N GLY A 218 -0.60 -8.44 -17.50
CA GLY A 218 -1.90 -8.61 -18.14
C GLY A 218 -3.01 -7.83 -17.44
N PRO A 219 -4.27 -7.96 -17.87
CA PRO A 219 -5.40 -7.34 -17.18
C PRO A 219 -5.54 -7.84 -15.75
N VAL A 220 -5.78 -6.91 -14.82
CA VAL A 220 -6.03 -7.23 -13.42
C VAL A 220 -7.52 -7.49 -13.22
N ARG A 221 -7.86 -8.66 -12.69
CA ARG A 221 -9.24 -9.11 -12.50
C ARG A 221 -9.51 -9.38 -11.04
N HIS A 222 -10.77 -9.23 -10.66
CA HIS A 222 -11.22 -9.69 -9.36
C HIS A 222 -11.24 -11.23 -9.35
N SER A 223 -10.66 -11.83 -8.32
CA SER A 223 -10.70 -13.26 -8.02
C SER A 223 -11.40 -13.43 -6.67
N PRO A 224 -12.34 -14.37 -6.51
CA PRO A 224 -12.99 -14.60 -5.20
C PRO A 224 -12.01 -15.05 -4.11
N ASP A 225 -10.95 -15.76 -4.50
CA ASP A 225 -10.03 -16.41 -3.54
C ASP A 225 -8.81 -15.55 -3.15
N THR A 226 -8.44 -14.57 -4.00
CA THR A 226 -7.18 -13.80 -3.89
C THR A 226 -7.38 -12.30 -4.14
N GLY A 227 -8.60 -11.88 -4.41
CA GLY A 227 -9.02 -10.50 -4.65
C GLY A 227 -8.48 -9.98 -5.95
N THR A 228 -7.26 -9.51 -5.86
CA THR A 228 -6.38 -9.07 -6.94
C THR A 228 -5.66 -10.15 -7.75
N SER A 229 -6.05 -10.54 -8.97
CA SER A 229 -5.14 -11.37 -9.80
C SER A 229 -4.85 -10.77 -11.16
N VAL A 230 -3.57 -10.78 -11.55
CA VAL A 230 -3.13 -10.45 -12.92
C VAL A 230 -3.28 -11.69 -13.77
N VAL A 231 -4.06 -11.58 -14.84
CA VAL A 231 -4.37 -12.69 -15.73
C VAL A 231 -3.77 -12.41 -17.08
N VAL A 232 -2.98 -13.34 -17.60
CA VAL A 232 -2.48 -13.26 -18.97
C VAL A 232 -3.51 -13.93 -19.89
N PRO A 233 -4.03 -13.23 -20.91
CA PRO A 233 -4.95 -13.83 -21.86
C PRO A 233 -4.21 -14.61 -22.96
N ASP A 234 -4.87 -15.59 -23.57
CA ASP A 234 -4.41 -16.28 -24.76
C ASP A 234 -4.50 -15.38 -26.01
N GLU A 235 -4.07 -15.92 -27.16
CA GLU A 235 -4.16 -15.25 -28.47
C GLU A 235 -5.61 -14.88 -28.86
N GLN A 236 -6.60 -15.56 -28.27
CA GLN A 236 -8.03 -15.29 -28.47
C GLN A 236 -8.60 -14.32 -27.42
N GLY A 237 -7.77 -13.75 -26.54
CA GLY A 237 -8.18 -12.81 -25.50
C GLY A 237 -8.81 -13.45 -24.26
N ARG A 238 -8.85 -14.79 -24.17
CA ARG A 238 -9.44 -15.51 -23.04
C ARG A 238 -8.42 -15.67 -21.91
N PRO A 239 -8.84 -15.64 -20.63
CA PRO A 239 -7.96 -15.94 -19.49
C PRO A 239 -7.20 -17.25 -19.69
N ALA A 240 -5.87 -17.19 -19.76
CA ALA A 240 -5.06 -18.38 -20.03
C ALA A 240 -4.29 -18.85 -18.79
N TRP A 241 -3.68 -17.94 -18.03
CA TRP A 241 -3.07 -18.25 -16.72
C TRP A 241 -2.93 -17.00 -15.84
N ARG A 242 -2.60 -17.21 -14.57
CA ARG A 242 -2.27 -16.14 -13.60
C ARG A 242 -0.77 -15.88 -13.64
N ALA A 243 -0.37 -14.62 -13.74
CA ALA A 243 1.04 -14.27 -13.84
C ALA A 243 1.74 -14.35 -12.47
N PHE A 244 2.91 -15.00 -12.41
CA PHE A 244 3.74 -15.00 -11.21
C PHE A 244 4.47 -13.67 -11.01
N ALA A 245 4.98 -13.05 -12.08
CA ALA A 245 5.40 -11.66 -12.06
C ALA A 245 4.16 -10.80 -12.37
N ALA A 246 3.49 -10.30 -11.34
CA ALA A 246 2.24 -9.57 -11.49
C ALA A 246 2.47 -8.13 -12.00
N VAL A 247 3.47 -7.45 -11.44
CA VAL A 247 3.86 -6.08 -11.82
C VAL A 247 5.37 -6.03 -12.06
N LEU A 248 5.74 -5.44 -13.19
CA LEU A 248 7.10 -5.19 -13.60
C LEU A 248 7.36 -3.69 -13.65
N ARG A 249 8.56 -3.29 -13.22
CA ARG A 249 9.14 -1.98 -13.47
C ARG A 249 9.99 -2.07 -14.73
N HIS A 250 9.65 -1.30 -15.74
CA HIS A 250 10.41 -1.19 -16.98
C HIS A 250 11.22 0.09 -16.97
N THR A 251 12.52 -0.06 -17.20
CA THR A 251 13.48 1.07 -17.22
C THR A 251 13.76 1.51 -18.66
N PRO A 252 14.22 2.76 -18.89
CA PRO A 252 14.68 3.21 -20.21
C PRO A 252 15.80 2.33 -20.80
N THR A 253 16.60 1.68 -19.93
CA THR A 253 17.70 0.79 -20.33
C THR A 253 17.25 -0.57 -20.87
N GLY A 254 15.95 -0.87 -20.83
CA GLY A 254 15.39 -2.13 -21.32
C GLY A 254 15.38 -3.26 -20.29
N GLN A 255 15.87 -3.01 -19.07
CA GLN A 255 15.71 -3.95 -17.98
C GLN A 255 14.31 -3.87 -17.39
N ALA A 256 13.69 -5.03 -17.19
CA ALA A 256 12.48 -5.21 -16.40
C ALA A 256 12.83 -5.77 -15.01
N ARG A 257 12.13 -5.35 -13.97
CA ARG A 257 12.30 -5.87 -12.61
C ARG A 257 10.95 -6.19 -11.97
N VAL A 258 10.88 -7.27 -11.22
CA VAL A 258 9.65 -7.65 -10.50
C VAL A 258 9.44 -6.69 -9.33
N VAL A 259 8.26 -6.08 -9.28
CA VAL A 259 7.82 -5.19 -8.19
C VAL A 259 6.76 -5.86 -7.33
N ARG A 260 5.90 -6.67 -7.95
CA ARG A 260 4.85 -7.42 -7.25
C ARG A 260 4.72 -8.81 -7.85
N ILE A 261 4.65 -9.81 -6.97
CA ILE A 261 4.42 -11.20 -7.35
C ILE A 261 2.92 -11.53 -7.34
N GLY A 262 2.54 -12.55 -8.09
CA GLY A 262 1.19 -13.11 -8.10
C GLY A 262 0.98 -14.14 -7.00
N PRO A 263 -0.17 -14.84 -7.02
CA PRO A 263 -0.44 -15.91 -6.08
C PRO A 263 0.55 -17.08 -6.27
N PRO A 264 0.95 -17.75 -5.18
CA PRO A 264 1.83 -18.91 -5.27
C PRO A 264 1.15 -20.09 -5.98
N PRO A 265 1.92 -21.01 -6.59
CA PRO A 265 1.39 -22.31 -7.00
C PRO A 265 0.80 -23.10 -5.83
N ASP A 266 -0.07 -24.06 -6.12
CA ASP A 266 -0.73 -24.86 -5.08
C ASP A 266 0.29 -25.58 -4.18
N GLY A 267 0.13 -25.43 -2.86
CA GLY A 267 1.05 -26.00 -1.87
C GLY A 267 2.37 -25.25 -1.71
N TRP A 268 2.54 -24.08 -2.35
CA TRP A 268 3.65 -23.17 -2.10
C TRP A 268 3.17 -21.94 -1.33
N GLU A 269 4.05 -21.34 -0.52
CA GLU A 269 3.78 -20.10 0.21
C GLU A 269 4.56 -18.94 -0.36
N ALA A 270 3.91 -17.78 -0.50
CA ALA A 270 4.59 -16.54 -0.88
C ALA A 270 5.33 -15.93 0.31
N ARG A 271 6.63 -15.66 0.13
CA ARG A 271 7.49 -14.95 1.09
C ARG A 271 8.32 -13.91 0.34
N SER A 272 8.01 -12.63 0.54
CA SER A 272 8.68 -11.52 -0.17
C SER A 272 8.57 -11.68 -1.70
N MET A 273 9.67 -11.96 -2.41
CA MET A 273 9.74 -12.13 -3.88
C MET A 273 9.94 -13.59 -4.33
N HIS A 274 9.71 -14.56 -3.45
CA HIS A 274 9.86 -15.99 -3.76
C HIS A 274 8.72 -16.83 -3.19
N TYR A 275 8.50 -17.99 -3.80
CA TYR A 275 7.64 -19.04 -3.29
C TYR A 275 8.47 -20.12 -2.62
N ARG A 276 8.03 -20.58 -1.45
CA ARG A 276 8.71 -21.59 -0.64
C ARG A 276 7.78 -22.74 -0.27
N ARG A 277 8.33 -23.93 -0.10
CA ARG A 277 7.71 -25.05 0.60
C ARG A 277 8.60 -25.46 1.78
N GLU A 278 8.03 -25.86 2.90
CA GLU A 278 8.80 -26.14 4.12
C GLU A 278 9.71 -27.37 4.01
N ASP A 279 9.32 -28.33 3.18
CA ASP A 279 10.02 -29.59 2.95
C ASP A 279 11.08 -29.53 1.82
N LEU A 280 11.36 -28.34 1.28
CA LEU A 280 12.32 -28.13 0.20
C LEU A 280 13.38 -27.08 0.58
N ASP A 281 14.65 -27.41 0.32
CA ASP A 281 15.78 -26.48 0.45
C ASP A 281 16.00 -25.59 -0.81
N VAL A 282 15.05 -25.65 -1.74
CA VAL A 282 15.03 -24.87 -2.99
C VAL A 282 13.78 -24.01 -3.00
N VAL A 283 13.93 -22.73 -3.34
CA VAL A 283 12.82 -21.78 -3.46
C VAL A 283 12.61 -21.40 -4.92
N ALA A 284 11.37 -21.05 -5.28
CA ALA A 284 11.03 -20.52 -6.59
C ALA A 284 10.99 -18.99 -6.53
N ARG A 285 12.08 -18.33 -6.88
CA ARG A 285 12.12 -16.86 -6.99
C ARG A 285 11.35 -16.39 -8.22
N VAL A 286 10.59 -15.32 -8.09
CA VAL A 286 9.90 -14.71 -9.24
C VAL A 286 10.84 -13.77 -9.97
N VAL A 287 11.00 -13.98 -11.27
CA VAL A 287 11.86 -13.18 -12.16
C VAL A 287 11.03 -12.65 -13.34
N PRO A 288 11.50 -11.63 -14.10
CA PRO A 288 10.70 -11.07 -15.19
C PRO A 288 10.24 -12.10 -16.23
N ALA A 289 11.06 -13.10 -16.53
CA ALA A 289 10.74 -14.17 -17.49
C ALA A 289 9.87 -15.31 -16.93
N GLY A 290 9.57 -15.32 -15.62
CA GLY A 290 8.84 -16.41 -14.96
C GLY A 290 9.37 -16.74 -13.57
N LEU A 291 9.92 -17.93 -13.39
CA LEU A 291 10.41 -18.45 -12.11
C LEU A 291 11.88 -18.87 -12.21
N ALA A 292 12.62 -18.75 -11.11
CA ALA A 292 13.97 -19.27 -10.96
C ALA A 292 14.01 -20.16 -9.71
N LEU A 293 14.24 -21.46 -9.89
CA LEU A 293 14.57 -22.38 -8.81
C LEU A 293 16.01 -22.11 -8.38
N VAL A 294 16.18 -21.67 -7.14
CA VAL A 294 17.47 -21.34 -6.52
C VAL A 294 17.56 -21.98 -5.14
N ALA A 295 18.77 -22.24 -4.65
CA ALA A 295 18.96 -22.71 -3.29
C ALA A 295 18.39 -21.67 -2.29
N ALA A 296 17.77 -22.12 -1.19
CA ALA A 296 17.15 -21.22 -0.21
C ALA A 296 18.15 -20.19 0.36
N ALA A 297 19.42 -20.57 0.51
CA ALA A 297 20.50 -19.67 0.94
C ALA A 297 20.79 -18.52 -0.06
N GLU A 298 20.45 -18.69 -1.33
CA GLU A 298 20.67 -17.71 -2.40
C GLU A 298 19.42 -16.88 -2.74
N ALA A 299 18.32 -17.07 -1.99
CA ALA A 299 17.02 -16.48 -2.31
C ALA A 299 17.06 -14.95 -2.46
N GLY A 300 17.89 -14.27 -1.67
CA GLY A 300 18.06 -12.81 -1.68
C GLY A 300 19.09 -12.26 -2.68
N GLN A 301 19.79 -13.12 -3.43
CA GLN A 301 20.87 -12.70 -4.33
C GLN A 301 20.39 -12.58 -5.78
N LEU A 302 20.68 -11.45 -6.43
CA LEU A 302 20.43 -11.26 -7.85
C LEU A 302 21.29 -12.22 -8.69
N SER A 303 20.70 -12.87 -9.68
CA SER A 303 21.36 -13.80 -10.60
C SER A 303 21.15 -13.42 -12.05
N ALA A 304 21.73 -14.19 -12.98
CA ALA A 304 21.48 -14.03 -14.41
C ALA A 304 20.00 -14.22 -14.78
N ALA A 305 19.24 -14.99 -14.00
CA ALA A 305 17.81 -15.20 -14.22
C ALA A 305 17.00 -13.89 -14.07
N ASP A 306 17.43 -12.99 -13.18
CA ASP A 306 16.78 -11.69 -12.94
C ASP A 306 16.94 -10.72 -14.12
N ARG A 307 17.84 -11.03 -15.07
CA ARG A 307 18.10 -10.23 -16.28
C ARG A 307 17.48 -10.82 -17.54
N LEU A 308 16.84 -11.99 -17.45
CA LEU A 308 16.15 -12.57 -18.59
C LEU A 308 15.01 -11.66 -19.04
N PRO A 309 14.81 -11.50 -20.36
CA PRO A 309 13.78 -10.63 -20.89
C PRO A 309 12.39 -11.13 -20.47
N TYR A 310 11.50 -10.18 -20.20
CA TYR A 310 10.08 -10.47 -20.00
C TYR A 310 9.47 -10.97 -21.31
N GLU A 311 8.90 -12.17 -21.28
CA GLU A 311 8.19 -12.79 -22.40
C GLU A 311 6.72 -13.01 -22.01
N PRO A 312 5.77 -12.20 -22.49
CA PRO A 312 4.40 -12.23 -22.02
C PRO A 312 3.67 -13.55 -22.26
N ASP A 313 4.01 -14.26 -23.33
CA ASP A 313 3.28 -15.46 -23.78
C ASP A 313 3.99 -16.77 -23.38
N ARG A 314 5.03 -16.70 -22.56
CA ARG A 314 5.83 -17.85 -22.12
C ARG A 314 6.11 -17.82 -20.62
N LEU A 315 6.12 -18.99 -20.00
CA LEU A 315 6.58 -19.17 -18.63
C LEU A 315 7.97 -19.82 -18.66
N THR A 316 9.03 -19.05 -18.41
CA THR A 316 10.38 -19.64 -18.27
C THR A 316 10.62 -20.04 -16.81
N VAL A 317 10.96 -21.31 -16.58
CA VAL A 317 11.49 -21.78 -15.30
C VAL A 317 12.98 -22.05 -15.46
N VAL A 318 13.77 -21.24 -14.76
CA VAL A 318 15.22 -21.35 -14.70
C VAL A 318 15.63 -22.24 -13.53
N ILE A 319 16.64 -23.07 -13.72
CA ILE A 319 17.12 -24.01 -12.69
C ILE A 319 18.58 -23.70 -12.36
N GLY A 320 18.81 -23.33 -11.10
CA GLY A 320 20.12 -22.98 -10.56
C GLY A 320 20.60 -21.59 -10.95
N SER A 321 21.74 -21.19 -10.36
CA SER A 321 22.44 -19.94 -10.64
C SER A 321 23.70 -20.21 -11.47
N THR A 322 24.10 -19.28 -12.33
CA THR A 322 25.32 -19.44 -13.15
C THR A 322 26.55 -19.74 -12.28
N GLY A 323 27.26 -20.83 -12.60
CA GLY A 323 28.46 -21.25 -11.86
C GLY A 323 28.19 -22.01 -10.56
N THR A 324 26.93 -22.22 -10.18
CA THR A 324 26.54 -23.00 -8.99
C THR A 324 26.17 -24.44 -9.37
N PRO A 325 26.55 -25.44 -8.56
CA PRO A 325 26.18 -26.82 -8.80
C PRO A 325 24.68 -27.04 -8.54
N VAL A 326 24.00 -27.63 -9.53
CA VAL A 326 22.61 -28.07 -9.39
C VAL A 326 22.62 -29.44 -8.73
N SER A 327 21.95 -29.58 -7.59
CA SER A 327 21.82 -30.83 -6.86
C SER A 327 20.50 -31.54 -7.16
N ARG A 328 20.36 -32.79 -6.70
CA ARG A 328 19.11 -33.57 -6.76
C ARG A 328 17.89 -32.85 -6.16
N ALA A 329 18.09 -31.99 -5.16
CA ALA A 329 17.02 -31.21 -4.55
C ALA A 329 16.30 -30.31 -5.57
N PHE A 330 16.99 -29.85 -6.62
CA PHE A 330 16.37 -29.07 -7.70
C PHE A 330 15.44 -29.93 -8.57
N ALA A 331 15.74 -31.21 -8.78
CA ALA A 331 14.86 -32.12 -9.52
C ALA A 331 13.57 -32.41 -8.74
N ASP A 332 13.66 -32.55 -7.42
CA ASP A 332 12.49 -32.74 -6.54
C ASP A 332 11.64 -31.48 -6.44
N ALA A 333 12.28 -30.31 -6.31
CA ALA A 333 11.61 -29.02 -6.34
C ALA A 333 10.95 -28.74 -7.70
N LEU A 334 11.61 -29.08 -8.82
CA LEU A 334 11.04 -28.96 -10.15
C LEU A 334 9.80 -29.84 -10.29
N ARG A 335 9.87 -31.12 -9.93
CA ARG A 335 8.73 -32.05 -10.01
C ARG A 335 7.54 -31.55 -9.19
N THR A 336 7.82 -31.05 -7.99
CA THR A 336 6.83 -30.46 -7.10
C THR A 336 6.19 -29.21 -7.69
N LEU A 337 7.01 -28.30 -8.26
CA LEU A 337 6.53 -27.10 -8.90
C LEU A 337 5.64 -27.45 -10.11
N LEU A 338 6.11 -28.31 -11.01
CA LEU A 338 5.36 -28.70 -12.21
C LEU A 338 4.03 -29.38 -11.88
N GLY A 339 3.98 -30.18 -10.80
CA GLY A 339 2.74 -30.77 -10.30
C GLY A 339 1.73 -29.75 -9.74
N ALA A 340 2.21 -28.59 -9.31
CA ALA A 340 1.40 -27.49 -8.78
C ALA A 340 1.00 -26.44 -9.84
N LEU A 341 1.58 -26.50 -11.04
CA LEU A 341 1.30 -25.53 -12.10
C LEU A 341 -0.02 -25.86 -12.84
N PRO A 342 -0.89 -24.87 -13.07
CA PRO A 342 -2.09 -25.06 -13.90
C PRO A 342 -1.75 -25.47 -15.34
N ALA A 343 -2.67 -26.18 -16.00
CA ALA A 343 -2.50 -26.64 -17.39
C ALA A 343 -2.16 -25.49 -18.37
N GLY A 344 -2.73 -24.30 -18.17
CA GLY A 344 -2.43 -23.11 -18.99
C GLY A 344 -0.99 -22.63 -18.88
N CYS A 345 -0.35 -22.83 -17.72
CA CYS A 345 1.08 -22.55 -17.50
C CYS A 345 1.94 -23.62 -18.19
N LEU A 346 1.61 -24.91 -17.97
CA LEU A 346 2.35 -26.04 -18.55
C LEU A 346 2.37 -26.01 -20.08
N ALA A 347 1.28 -25.56 -20.72
CA ALA A 347 1.22 -25.39 -22.17
C ALA A 347 2.20 -24.36 -22.75
N ARG A 348 2.77 -23.48 -21.91
CA ARG A 348 3.65 -22.36 -22.30
C ARG A 348 5.01 -22.40 -21.60
N LEU A 349 5.29 -23.53 -20.95
CA LEU A 349 6.48 -23.72 -20.14
C LEU A 349 7.72 -23.86 -21.02
N ARG A 350 8.78 -23.14 -20.65
CA ARG A 350 10.15 -23.33 -21.12
C ARG A 350 11.04 -23.62 -19.92
N LEU A 351 11.81 -24.69 -19.97
CA LEU A 351 12.73 -25.06 -18.90
C LEU A 351 14.17 -24.82 -19.35
N THR A 352 14.94 -24.12 -18.53
CA THR A 352 16.35 -23.81 -18.83
C THR A 352 17.21 -24.00 -17.58
N VAL A 353 18.34 -24.69 -17.72
CA VAL A 353 19.32 -24.82 -16.63
C VAL A 353 20.41 -23.76 -16.80
N LEU A 354 20.67 -22.97 -15.76
CA LEU A 354 21.79 -22.02 -15.73
C LEU A 354 22.95 -22.48 -14.85
N GLY A 355 22.70 -23.38 -13.91
CA GLY A 355 23.74 -23.95 -13.06
C GLY A 355 24.58 -25.02 -13.76
N THR A 356 25.69 -25.40 -13.11
CA THR A 356 26.52 -26.52 -13.54
C THR A 356 25.87 -27.82 -13.09
N VAL A 357 25.63 -28.75 -14.01
CA VAL A 357 24.92 -29.99 -13.74
C VAL A 357 25.80 -31.20 -14.10
N ASP A 358 25.90 -32.16 -13.20
CA ASP A 358 26.55 -33.44 -13.49
C ASP A 358 25.62 -34.37 -14.29
N PRO A 359 26.14 -35.42 -14.96
CA PRO A 359 25.31 -36.29 -15.81
C PRO A 359 24.16 -37.01 -15.08
N VAL A 360 24.31 -37.34 -13.80
CA VAL A 360 23.28 -38.03 -13.01
C VAL A 360 22.16 -37.06 -12.69
N THR A 361 22.49 -35.89 -12.13
CA THR A 361 21.48 -34.84 -11.87
C THR A 361 20.81 -34.38 -13.15
N ALA A 362 21.54 -34.30 -14.27
CA ALA A 362 20.96 -33.97 -15.57
C ALA A 362 19.95 -35.02 -16.06
N ALA A 363 20.14 -36.30 -15.75
CA ALA A 363 19.16 -37.34 -16.06
C ALA A 363 17.92 -37.19 -15.17
N GLU A 364 18.10 -36.94 -13.87
CA GLU A 364 16.98 -36.72 -12.93
C GLU A 364 16.15 -35.49 -13.27
N LEU A 365 16.79 -34.38 -13.67
CA LEU A 365 16.10 -33.18 -14.15
C LEU A 365 15.29 -33.45 -15.41
N ARG A 366 15.81 -34.24 -16.37
CA ARG A 366 15.05 -34.62 -17.58
C ARG A 366 13.83 -35.48 -17.23
N VAL A 367 13.96 -36.39 -16.27
CA VAL A 367 12.84 -37.19 -15.79
C VAL A 367 11.80 -36.31 -15.09
N ALA A 368 12.24 -35.36 -14.26
CA ALA A 368 11.35 -34.41 -13.59
C ALA A 368 10.66 -33.44 -14.57
N ALA A 369 11.36 -33.03 -15.62
CA ALA A 369 10.87 -32.10 -16.64
C ALA A 369 9.87 -32.73 -17.63
N ALA A 370 9.90 -34.06 -17.81
CA ALA A 370 9.07 -34.73 -18.80
C ALA A 370 7.56 -34.44 -18.60
N PRO A 371 6.80 -34.16 -19.67
CA PRO A 371 7.18 -34.25 -21.09
C PRO A 371 7.81 -32.97 -21.69
N HIS A 372 8.13 -31.96 -20.88
CA HIS A 372 8.59 -30.66 -21.37
C HIS A 372 10.08 -30.69 -21.76
N PRO A 373 10.46 -30.02 -22.88
CA PRO A 373 11.85 -29.92 -23.28
C PRO A 373 12.66 -29.13 -22.23
N LEU A 374 13.84 -29.65 -21.90
CA LEU A 374 14.77 -29.04 -20.95
C LEU A 374 16.04 -28.62 -21.69
N ASP A 375 16.27 -27.30 -21.77
CA ASP A 375 17.48 -26.74 -22.34
C ASP A 375 18.60 -26.78 -21.30
N LEU A 376 19.56 -27.69 -21.51
CA LEU A 376 20.76 -27.78 -20.71
C LEU A 376 21.84 -26.86 -21.26
N PRO A 377 22.67 -26.23 -20.41
CA PRO A 377 23.82 -25.48 -20.87
C PRO A 377 24.71 -26.48 -21.62
N GLN A 378 24.93 -26.20 -22.91
CA GLN A 378 25.81 -27.02 -23.72
C GLN A 378 27.17 -27.00 -23.04
N ALA A 379 27.65 -28.16 -22.57
CA ALA A 379 29.00 -28.28 -22.05
C ALA A 379 29.90 -27.68 -23.12
N ALA A 380 30.64 -26.62 -22.79
CA ALA A 380 31.70 -26.15 -23.65
C ALA A 380 32.58 -27.37 -23.90
N HIS A 381 32.48 -27.95 -25.10
CA HIS A 381 33.49 -28.88 -25.54
C HIS A 381 34.81 -28.16 -25.31
N PRO A 382 35.80 -28.78 -24.64
CA PRO A 382 37.14 -28.23 -24.72
C PRO A 382 37.40 -28.11 -26.21
N VAL A 383 37.48 -26.87 -26.70
CA VAL A 383 38.08 -26.62 -28.00
C VAL A 383 39.51 -27.10 -27.76
N THR A 384 39.78 -28.34 -28.17
CA THR A 384 41.13 -28.81 -28.39
C THR A 384 41.65 -27.87 -29.46
N VAL A 385 42.29 -26.79 -29.02
CA VAL A 385 43.14 -25.99 -29.90
C VAL A 385 44.21 -26.97 -30.34
N SER A 386 44.00 -27.55 -31.52
CA SER A 386 45.02 -28.32 -32.20
C SER A 386 46.09 -27.31 -32.55
N VAL A 387 47.11 -27.22 -31.69
CA VAL A 387 48.33 -26.45 -31.93
C VAL A 387 49.05 -27.13 -33.10
N PRO A 388 49.19 -26.49 -34.28
CA PRO A 388 50.12 -26.95 -35.28
C PRO A 388 51.54 -26.68 -34.77
N PRO A 389 52.54 -27.54 -35.06
CA PRO A 389 53.91 -27.28 -34.63
C PRO A 389 54.47 -26.02 -35.28
N ALA A 390 55.29 -25.31 -34.51
CA ALA A 390 55.89 -24.03 -34.82
C ALA A 390 56.60 -23.96 -36.19
N ALA A 391 56.23 -22.95 -36.98
CA ALA A 391 57.11 -22.32 -37.95
C ALA A 391 57.48 -20.93 -37.42
N LEU A 392 58.78 -20.74 -37.21
CA LEU A 392 59.43 -19.51 -36.77
C LEU A 392 59.40 -18.44 -37.88
N VAL A 393 59.31 -17.18 -37.45
CA VAL A 393 59.73 -15.91 -38.12
C VAL A 393 58.73 -15.19 -39.03
N SER A 394 58.08 -14.13 -38.51
CA SER A 394 58.37 -12.72 -38.84
C SER A 394 57.43 -11.77 -38.08
N ALA A 395 58.01 -10.79 -37.36
CA ALA A 395 57.30 -9.80 -36.54
C ALA A 395 56.70 -8.65 -37.39
N PRO A 396 55.50 -8.12 -37.07
CA PRO A 396 54.97 -6.87 -37.63
C PRO A 396 55.34 -5.62 -36.79
N PRO A 397 55.37 -4.43 -37.40
CA PRO A 397 55.80 -3.18 -36.76
C PRO A 397 54.72 -2.55 -35.85
N ALA A 398 55.19 -1.78 -34.86
CA ALA A 398 54.40 -1.10 -33.83
C ALA A 398 53.53 0.06 -34.38
N PRO A 399 52.33 0.31 -33.81
CA PRO A 399 51.44 1.40 -34.19
C PRO A 399 51.86 2.77 -33.60
N ARG A 400 51.63 3.82 -34.39
CA ARG A 400 51.84 5.25 -34.06
C ARG A 400 50.79 5.80 -33.09
N PRO A 401 51.14 6.83 -32.29
CA PRO A 401 50.23 7.50 -31.36
C PRO A 401 49.33 8.55 -32.03
N ALA A 402 48.09 8.68 -31.52
CA ALA A 402 47.12 9.70 -31.91
C ALA A 402 47.33 11.03 -31.12
N PRO A 403 46.93 12.19 -31.69
CA PRO A 403 47.21 13.52 -31.13
C PRO A 403 46.29 13.96 -29.97
N PRO A 404 46.74 14.90 -29.12
CA PRO A 404 46.03 15.33 -27.91
C PRO A 404 44.89 16.35 -28.16
N PRO A 405 43.86 16.38 -27.29
CA PRO A 405 42.79 17.40 -27.32
C PRO A 405 43.23 18.76 -26.70
N PRO A 406 42.56 19.88 -27.07
CA PRO A 406 42.90 21.24 -26.61
C PRO A 406 42.50 21.52 -25.14
N PRO A 407 43.17 22.48 -24.47
CA PRO A 407 43.00 22.73 -23.04
C PRO A 407 41.70 23.48 -22.70
N ALA A 408 41.00 22.98 -21.68
CA ALA A 408 39.86 23.62 -21.04
C ALA A 408 40.32 24.61 -19.96
N SER A 409 39.64 25.76 -19.92
CA SER A 409 39.90 26.89 -19.03
C SER A 409 39.80 26.56 -17.54
N THR A 410 40.75 27.12 -16.81
CA THR A 410 40.90 27.16 -15.36
C THR A 410 39.69 27.83 -14.69
N ARG A 411 38.97 27.11 -13.82
CA ARG A 411 38.04 27.69 -12.84
C ARG A 411 38.61 27.46 -11.44
N ALA A 412 38.82 28.56 -10.72
CA ALA A 412 39.45 28.62 -9.41
C ALA A 412 38.67 27.85 -8.34
N THR A 413 39.37 26.97 -7.63
CA THR A 413 38.90 26.29 -6.41
C THR A 413 39.36 27.10 -5.19
N ARG A 414 38.39 27.49 -4.35
CA ARG A 414 38.58 28.19 -3.07
C ARG A 414 39.03 27.18 -2.00
N PRO A 415 40.03 27.49 -1.15
CA PRO A 415 40.48 26.57 -0.10
C PRO A 415 39.58 26.61 1.14
N ALA A 416 39.36 25.43 1.74
CA ALA A 416 38.72 25.23 3.03
C ALA A 416 39.77 25.31 4.17
N PRO A 417 39.42 25.84 5.36
CA PRO A 417 40.35 25.96 6.47
C PRO A 417 40.45 24.69 7.32
N GLU A 418 41.68 24.36 7.68
CA GLU A 418 42.13 23.29 8.57
C GLU A 418 42.01 23.73 10.05
N PRO A 419 41.62 22.84 10.99
CA PRO A 419 41.47 23.18 12.41
C PRO A 419 42.82 23.08 13.17
N PRO A 420 43.10 23.94 14.17
CA PRO A 420 44.34 23.84 14.92
C PRO A 420 44.24 22.85 16.09
N GLU A 421 45.22 21.95 16.15
CA GLU A 421 45.62 21.24 17.36
C GLU A 421 46.20 22.22 18.39
N ILE A 422 45.72 22.15 19.63
CA ILE A 422 46.38 22.73 20.80
C ILE A 422 46.29 21.76 21.98
N HIS A 423 47.43 21.19 22.34
CA HIS A 423 47.83 20.80 23.70
C HIS A 423 49.32 21.17 23.82
N PRO A 424 49.94 21.33 25.01
CA PRO A 424 49.47 21.11 26.39
C PRO A 424 49.85 22.25 27.39
N GLN A 425 49.30 22.27 28.61
CA GLN A 425 50.11 22.45 29.83
C GLN A 425 49.34 22.17 31.12
N ALA A 426 50.01 21.43 32.01
CA ALA A 426 49.62 21.12 33.38
C ALA A 426 50.02 22.23 34.35
N ALA A 427 49.24 22.40 35.43
CA ALA A 427 49.72 22.83 36.74
C ALA A 427 48.80 22.27 37.83
N GLU A 428 49.42 21.52 38.74
CA GLU A 428 48.92 21.01 40.01
C GLU A 428 48.36 22.11 40.92
N GLU A 429 47.30 21.80 41.67
CA GLU A 429 47.25 22.14 43.09
C GLU A 429 46.38 21.12 43.85
N ALA A 430 46.88 20.70 45.01
CA ALA A 430 46.46 19.55 45.79
C ALA A 430 45.78 19.96 47.11
N LEU A 431 45.30 18.93 47.84
CA LEU A 431 44.77 18.89 49.23
C LEU A 431 43.24 19.12 49.34
N ASP A 432 42.42 18.35 50.07
CA ASP A 432 42.67 17.40 51.15
C ASP A 432 41.45 16.46 51.37
N GLN A 433 41.69 15.34 52.06
CA GLN A 433 40.87 14.13 52.37
C GLN A 433 39.55 14.37 53.17
N PRO A 434 38.64 13.37 53.46
CA PRO A 434 38.88 11.92 53.58
C PRO A 434 37.82 10.92 53.05
N THR A 435 38.33 9.71 52.86
CA THR A 435 37.66 8.45 52.52
C THR A 435 36.74 7.96 53.64
N GLU A 436 35.44 7.85 53.36
CA GLU A 436 34.50 7.06 54.15
C GLU A 436 34.25 5.72 53.48
N VAL A 437 34.56 4.65 54.22
CA VAL A 437 34.43 3.25 53.83
C VAL A 437 32.95 2.86 53.89
N ILE A 438 32.33 2.59 52.73
CA ILE A 438 31.00 1.95 52.67
C ILE A 438 31.18 0.49 52.18
N PRO A 439 30.61 -0.52 52.86
CA PRO A 439 30.86 -1.92 52.57
C PRO A 439 30.21 -2.36 51.25
N LEU A 440 30.93 -3.23 50.53
CA LEU A 440 30.49 -3.95 49.35
C LEU A 440 29.22 -4.78 49.67
N PRO A 441 28.06 -4.54 49.03
CA PRO A 441 26.95 -5.47 49.13
C PRO A 441 27.23 -6.66 48.22
N THR A 442 27.23 -7.81 48.87
CA THR A 442 27.15 -9.17 48.34
C THR A 442 26.20 -9.25 47.15
N ALA A 443 26.64 -9.93 46.09
CA ALA A 443 25.84 -10.27 44.93
C ALA A 443 24.57 -11.02 45.37
N THR A 444 23.46 -10.30 45.43
CA THR A 444 22.13 -10.91 45.44
C THR A 444 21.91 -11.46 44.04
N GLU A 445 21.64 -12.76 43.94
CA GLU A 445 21.12 -13.39 42.74
C GLU A 445 19.85 -12.65 42.30
N THR A 446 20.00 -11.75 41.32
CA THR A 446 18.88 -11.16 40.61
C THR A 446 18.16 -12.28 39.89
N THR A 447 17.11 -12.78 40.52
CA THR A 447 16.03 -13.50 39.85
C THR A 447 15.63 -12.64 38.66
N ALA A 448 15.79 -13.16 37.44
CA ALA A 448 15.34 -12.49 36.23
C ALA A 448 13.83 -12.26 36.36
N GLU A 449 13.47 -11.02 36.67
CA GLU A 449 12.09 -10.55 36.74
C GLU A 449 11.54 -10.66 35.32
N LEU A 450 10.58 -11.56 35.12
CA LEU A 450 9.82 -11.67 33.87
C LEU A 450 9.29 -10.26 33.53
N PRO A 451 9.38 -9.81 32.26
CA PRO A 451 8.84 -8.51 31.88
C PRO A 451 7.38 -8.41 32.31
N PRO A 452 6.93 -7.23 32.80
CA PRO A 452 5.58 -7.06 33.30
C PRO A 452 4.58 -7.46 32.21
N SER A 453 3.74 -8.45 32.52
CA SER A 453 2.71 -8.94 31.61
C SER A 453 1.75 -7.78 31.29
N LEU A 454 1.80 -7.28 30.06
CA LEU A 454 0.90 -6.23 29.59
C LEU A 454 -0.53 -6.76 29.49
N VAL A 455 -1.51 -5.92 29.83
CA VAL A 455 -2.93 -6.28 29.79
C VAL A 455 -3.74 -5.33 28.89
N PRO A 456 -4.79 -5.84 28.23
CA PRO A 456 -5.71 -5.04 27.41
C PRO A 456 -6.47 -3.99 28.22
N VAL A 457 -6.60 -2.78 27.66
CA VAL A 457 -7.48 -1.73 28.19
C VAL A 457 -8.87 -1.86 27.55
N THR A 458 -9.91 -1.87 28.40
CA THR A 458 -11.31 -2.07 28.00
C THR A 458 -12.23 -0.89 28.33
N SER A 459 -11.71 0.15 28.99
CA SER A 459 -12.44 1.38 29.33
C SER A 459 -11.82 2.59 28.63
N ARG A 460 -12.67 3.55 28.23
CA ARG A 460 -12.23 4.82 27.62
C ARG A 460 -11.77 5.80 28.68
N ASN A 461 -10.85 6.69 28.32
CA ASN A 461 -10.54 7.82 29.17
C ASN A 461 -11.64 8.89 29.08
N PRO A 462 -11.96 9.58 30.19
CA PRO A 462 -13.02 10.59 30.23
C PRO A 462 -12.55 12.00 29.82
N TRP A 463 -11.34 12.16 29.28
CA TRP A 463 -10.69 13.48 29.20
C TRP A 463 -11.22 14.38 28.09
N PHE A 464 -11.55 13.80 26.92
CA PHE A 464 -12.05 14.52 25.76
C PHE A 464 -13.10 13.69 25.03
N ASP A 465 -14.13 14.36 24.51
CA ASP A 465 -15.05 13.74 23.56
C ASP A 465 -14.35 13.48 22.21
N ALA A 466 -14.74 12.40 21.51
CA ALA A 466 -14.20 12.09 20.18
C ALA A 466 -14.45 13.21 19.14
N ASP A 467 -15.41 14.10 19.43
CA ASP A 467 -15.76 15.27 18.64
C ASP A 467 -15.20 16.60 19.17
N HIS A 468 -14.23 16.57 20.09
CA HIS A 468 -13.65 17.79 20.66
C HIS A 468 -13.08 18.73 19.59
N HIS A 469 -13.40 20.02 19.74
CA HIS A 469 -12.86 21.11 18.96
C HIS A 469 -12.06 22.00 19.90
N SER A 470 -10.80 22.29 19.54
CA SER A 470 -9.94 23.12 20.37
C SER A 470 -10.50 24.54 20.52
N THR A 471 -10.47 25.06 21.74
CA THR A 471 -10.85 26.44 22.03
C THR A 471 -9.69 27.39 21.81
N ALA A 472 -9.97 28.70 21.69
CA ALA A 472 -8.92 29.71 21.58
C ALA A 472 -8.00 29.76 22.83
N GLU A 473 -8.55 29.45 24.01
CA GLU A 473 -7.80 29.35 25.26
C GLU A 473 -6.84 28.16 25.24
N GLU A 474 -7.32 26.98 24.85
CA GLU A 474 -6.48 25.77 24.68
C GLU A 474 -5.37 26.02 23.65
N GLN A 475 -5.68 26.64 22.51
CA GLN A 475 -4.70 26.98 21.49
C GLN A 475 -3.62 27.94 22.00
N THR A 476 -4.02 28.95 22.79
CA THR A 476 -3.09 29.93 23.37
C THR A 476 -2.22 29.30 24.45
N ALA A 477 -2.81 28.48 25.33
CA ALA A 477 -2.09 27.76 26.37
C ALA A 477 -1.09 26.76 25.79
N PHE A 478 -1.50 26.01 24.75
CA PHE A 478 -0.61 25.13 24.00
C PHE A 478 0.55 25.91 23.37
N ALA A 479 0.27 27.00 22.64
CA ALA A 479 1.32 27.79 22.00
C ALA A 479 2.34 28.33 23.02
N ALA A 480 1.86 28.80 24.17
CA ALA A 480 2.71 29.27 25.27
C ALA A 480 3.57 28.12 25.87
N ALA A 481 2.97 26.95 26.10
CA ALA A 481 3.67 25.79 26.66
C ALA A 481 4.69 25.18 25.69
N ALA A 482 4.42 25.21 24.38
CA ALA A 482 5.31 24.69 23.35
C ALA A 482 6.46 25.65 22.99
N GLY A 483 6.30 26.96 23.21
CA GLY A 483 7.38 27.94 23.13
C GLY A 483 8.10 27.94 21.78
N THR A 484 9.42 27.74 21.78
CA THR A 484 10.23 27.72 20.54
C THR A 484 9.82 26.60 19.58
N ALA A 485 9.48 25.42 20.10
CA ALA A 485 9.03 24.30 19.28
C ALA A 485 7.75 24.62 18.50
N TYR A 486 6.86 25.46 19.06
CA TYR A 486 5.67 25.94 18.36
C TYR A 486 6.05 26.80 17.15
N ASN A 487 6.97 27.76 17.33
CA ASN A 487 7.38 28.67 16.27
C ASN A 487 8.08 27.94 15.12
N ASP A 488 8.95 26.98 15.44
CA ASP A 488 9.65 26.16 14.46
C ASP A 488 8.68 25.31 13.64
N ALA A 489 7.72 24.66 14.33
CA ALA A 489 6.68 23.88 13.66
C ALA A 489 5.72 24.77 12.84
N LEU A 490 5.40 25.98 13.32
CA LEU A 490 4.53 26.92 12.61
C LEU A 490 5.10 27.33 11.25
N ALA A 491 6.42 27.48 11.13
CA ALA A 491 7.07 27.74 9.85
C ALA A 491 6.80 26.60 8.85
N GLY A 492 6.94 25.35 9.28
CA GLY A 492 6.64 24.18 8.46
C GLY A 492 5.16 24.05 8.09
N VAL A 493 4.25 24.36 9.02
CA VAL A 493 2.81 24.41 8.74
C VAL A 493 2.49 25.47 7.70
N ASN A 494 3.06 26.68 7.79
CA ASN A 494 2.85 27.73 6.79
C ASN A 494 3.35 27.29 5.41
N SER A 495 4.48 26.60 5.33
CA SER A 495 4.99 26.01 4.09
C SER A 495 4.06 24.93 3.53
N ALA A 496 3.59 24.01 4.38
CA ALA A 496 2.63 22.97 4.00
C ALA A 496 1.31 23.55 3.46
N LEU A 497 0.78 24.58 4.13
CA LEU A 497 -0.41 25.31 3.70
C LEU A 497 -0.20 26.01 2.36
N ALA A 498 0.99 26.59 2.13
CA ALA A 498 1.32 27.21 0.85
C ALA A 498 1.30 26.16 -0.29
N LEU A 499 1.89 24.99 -0.06
CA LEU A 499 2.03 23.93 -1.06
C LEU A 499 0.75 23.10 -1.29
N THR A 500 -0.18 23.07 -0.32
CA THR A 500 -1.38 22.20 -0.38
C THR A 500 -2.68 23.01 -0.29
N PRO A 501 -3.28 23.43 -1.43
CA PRO A 501 -4.53 24.18 -1.46
C PRO A 501 -5.70 23.49 -0.74
N ALA A 502 -5.75 22.15 -0.75
CA ALA A 502 -6.80 21.38 -0.10
C ALA A 502 -6.84 21.55 1.43
N LEU A 503 -5.69 21.82 2.06
CA LEU A 503 -5.62 22.12 3.50
C LEU A 503 -6.13 23.54 3.82
N ARG A 504 -6.16 24.45 2.84
CA ARG A 504 -6.64 25.83 3.02
C ARG A 504 -8.15 25.95 3.01
N ALA A 505 -8.84 25.05 2.30
CA ALA A 505 -10.28 25.13 2.05
C ALA A 505 -11.18 24.96 3.31
N GLY A 506 -10.60 24.67 4.48
CA GLY A 506 -11.32 24.49 5.76
C GLY A 506 -10.68 25.19 6.96
N ILE A 507 -9.80 26.19 6.73
CA ILE A 507 -9.15 26.93 7.82
C ILE A 507 -10.13 27.94 8.42
N ALA A 508 -10.74 27.57 9.54
CA ALA A 508 -11.29 28.54 10.47
C ALA A 508 -10.15 29.27 11.20
N GLU A 509 -10.43 30.47 11.70
CA GLU A 509 -9.54 31.19 12.61
C GLU A 509 -9.18 30.27 13.80
N GLY A 510 -7.88 30.08 14.08
CA GLY A 510 -7.37 29.14 15.11
C GLY A 510 -6.84 27.79 14.60
N ALA A 511 -7.14 27.36 13.37
CA ALA A 511 -6.72 26.03 12.87
C ALA A 511 -5.20 25.84 12.69
N LYS A 512 -4.40 26.90 12.75
CA LYS A 512 -2.92 26.79 12.65
C LYS A 512 -2.31 26.13 13.89
N ALA A 513 -2.80 26.46 15.08
CA ALA A 513 -2.31 25.85 16.32
C ALA A 513 -2.58 24.34 16.31
N ASP A 514 -3.77 23.93 15.85
CA ASP A 514 -4.14 22.53 15.66
C ASP A 514 -3.19 21.79 14.69
N PHE A 515 -2.83 22.39 13.56
CA PHE A 515 -1.87 21.79 12.63
C PHE A 515 -0.43 21.77 13.17
N VAL A 516 -0.05 22.77 13.98
CA VAL A 516 1.22 22.75 14.70
C VAL A 516 1.26 21.57 15.67
N ALA A 517 0.17 21.28 16.37
CA ALA A 517 0.10 20.12 17.27
C ALA A 517 0.31 18.80 16.52
N VAL A 518 -0.30 18.62 15.34
CA VAL A 518 -0.08 17.44 14.47
C VAL A 518 1.36 17.33 13.99
N ARG A 519 1.96 18.44 13.57
CA ARG A 519 3.35 18.47 13.13
C ARG A 519 4.32 18.12 14.27
N LEU A 520 4.07 18.62 15.48
CA LEU A 520 4.87 18.27 16.65
C LEU A 520 4.72 16.79 17.04
N TYR A 521 3.50 16.24 16.95
CA TYR A 521 3.22 14.81 17.19
C TYR A 521 4.03 13.90 16.26
N THR A 522 4.07 14.26 14.98
CA THR A 522 4.82 13.52 13.94
C THR A 522 6.32 13.85 13.94
N GLY A 523 6.78 14.73 14.83
CA GLY A 523 8.19 15.08 14.99
C GLY A 523 8.92 14.19 16.01
N ARG A 524 10.15 14.59 16.36
CA ARG A 524 11.04 13.90 17.32
C ARG A 524 11.22 14.66 18.65
N THR A 525 10.31 15.58 18.97
CA THR A 525 10.42 16.43 20.16
C THR A 525 9.76 15.78 21.38
N ARG A 526 9.79 16.46 22.54
CA ARG A 526 8.99 16.05 23.73
C ARG A 526 7.47 15.99 23.48
N PHE A 527 7.01 16.60 22.38
CA PHE A 527 5.63 16.54 21.89
C PHE A 527 5.43 15.46 20.83
N GLY A 528 6.43 14.59 20.59
CA GLY A 528 6.35 13.50 19.62
C GLY A 528 5.55 12.32 20.13
N ALA A 529 5.11 11.47 19.20
CA ALA A 529 4.20 10.35 19.46
C ALA A 529 4.61 9.45 20.64
N VAL A 530 5.88 9.08 20.78
CA VAL A 530 6.37 8.20 21.85
C VAL A 530 6.11 8.79 23.24
N GLU A 531 6.48 10.05 23.46
CA GLU A 531 6.33 10.72 24.76
C GLU A 531 4.87 10.97 25.10
N VAL A 532 4.10 11.41 24.10
CA VAL A 532 2.66 11.71 24.25
C VAL A 532 1.88 10.43 24.57
N ASN A 533 2.15 9.34 23.86
CA ASN A 533 1.48 8.06 24.09
C ASN A 533 1.89 7.43 25.42
N ARG A 534 3.15 7.60 25.84
CA ARG A 534 3.60 7.18 27.17
C ARG A 534 2.83 7.91 28.27
N ALA A 535 2.67 9.22 28.16
CA ALA A 535 1.92 10.05 29.11
C ALA A 535 0.43 9.65 29.16
N LEU A 536 -0.20 9.48 28.00
CA LEU A 536 -1.59 9.02 27.89
C LEU A 536 -1.81 7.64 28.52
N ARG A 537 -0.93 6.67 28.25
CA ARG A 537 -1.00 5.32 28.85
C ARG A 537 -0.71 5.31 30.34
N ALA A 538 0.08 6.26 30.84
CA ALA A 538 0.35 6.44 32.26
C ALA A 538 -0.77 7.20 33.00
N GLY A 539 -1.71 7.83 32.28
CA GLY A 539 -2.74 8.68 32.86
C GLY A 539 -2.25 10.08 33.27
N ASP A 540 -1.04 10.48 32.87
CA ASP A 540 -0.44 11.77 33.24
C ASP A 540 -0.55 12.78 32.09
N ILE A 541 -1.74 13.38 31.94
CA ILE A 541 -2.02 14.32 30.84
C ILE A 541 -2.03 15.78 31.27
N THR A 542 -1.81 16.09 32.56
CA THR A 542 -2.06 17.44 33.11
C THR A 542 -1.25 18.51 32.38
N SER A 543 0.01 18.24 32.06
CA SER A 543 0.89 19.16 31.33
C SER A 543 0.70 19.14 29.80
N LEU A 544 -0.07 18.20 29.26
CA LEU A 544 -0.28 17.99 27.83
C LEU A 544 -1.74 18.19 27.40
N ARG A 545 -2.65 18.53 28.32
CA ARG A 545 -4.09 18.61 28.08
C ARG A 545 -4.42 19.51 26.89
N ASP A 546 -3.97 20.76 26.91
CA ASP A 546 -4.26 21.73 25.84
C ASP A 546 -3.61 21.33 24.51
N TYR A 547 -2.44 20.70 24.57
CA TYR A 547 -1.78 20.14 23.39
C TYR A 547 -2.59 18.99 22.77
N ILE A 548 -3.10 18.06 23.60
CA ILE A 548 -3.92 16.93 23.17
C ILE A 548 -5.24 17.44 22.56
N ALA A 549 -5.87 18.47 23.15
CA ALA A 549 -7.06 19.11 22.60
C ALA A 549 -6.81 19.65 21.18
N CYS A 550 -5.71 20.39 20.97
CA CYS A 550 -5.29 20.87 19.66
C CYS A 550 -4.95 19.72 18.69
N LEU A 551 -4.33 18.65 19.17
CA LEU A 551 -3.97 17.48 18.35
C LEU A 551 -5.23 16.76 17.84
N ILE A 552 -6.21 16.47 18.71
CA ILE A 552 -7.49 15.86 18.34
C ILE A 552 -8.21 16.74 17.30
N SER A 553 -8.32 18.04 17.58
CA SER A 553 -8.93 19.02 16.68
C SER A 553 -8.21 19.07 15.32
N GLY A 554 -6.88 19.02 15.31
CA GLY A 554 -6.05 19.04 14.10
C GLY A 554 -6.19 17.80 13.24
N LEU A 555 -6.14 16.61 13.83
CA LEU A 555 -6.33 15.35 13.12
C LEU A 555 -7.69 15.29 12.43
N ARG A 556 -8.76 15.77 13.07
CA ARG A 556 -10.12 15.80 12.49
C ARG A 556 -10.22 16.61 11.20
N ARG A 557 -9.37 17.64 11.05
CA ARG A 557 -9.32 18.51 9.85
C ARG A 557 -8.57 17.87 8.68
N LEU A 558 -7.88 16.76 8.90
CA LEU A 558 -7.11 16.07 7.88
C LEU A 558 -7.93 15.01 7.14
N PRO A 559 -7.55 14.68 5.89
CA PRO A 559 -8.21 13.63 5.12
C PRO A 559 -8.20 12.29 5.85
N VAL A 560 -9.35 11.62 5.84
CA VAL A 560 -9.49 10.25 6.35
C VAL A 560 -8.77 9.27 5.42
N HIS A 561 -8.09 8.30 6.01
CA HIS A 561 -7.61 7.10 5.36
C HIS A 561 -8.60 5.96 5.59
N ASN A 562 -9.22 5.49 4.52
CA ASN A 562 -10.09 4.32 4.55
C ASN A 562 -9.36 3.12 3.95
N GLY A 563 -9.37 1.99 4.66
CA GLY A 563 -8.73 0.75 4.24
C GLY A 563 -7.58 0.32 5.14
N ALA A 564 -6.81 -0.65 4.69
CA ALA A 564 -5.74 -1.22 5.50
C ALA A 564 -4.62 -0.21 5.82
N THR A 565 -4.11 -0.32 7.04
CA THR A 565 -2.90 0.35 7.52
C THR A 565 -2.05 -0.68 8.25
N PHE A 566 -0.75 -0.42 8.32
CA PHE A 566 0.23 -1.42 8.75
C PHE A 566 1.14 -0.87 9.83
N ARG A 567 1.43 -1.70 10.81
CA ARG A 567 2.46 -1.45 11.82
C ARG A 567 3.05 -2.80 12.25
N ARG A 568 3.94 -2.85 13.23
CA ARG A 568 4.45 -4.11 13.78
C ARG A 568 4.27 -4.17 15.28
N THR A 569 4.31 -5.37 15.84
CA THR A 569 4.29 -5.60 17.29
C THR A 569 5.12 -6.85 17.61
N THR A 570 5.66 -6.90 18.82
CA THR A 570 6.28 -8.09 19.43
C THR A 570 5.41 -8.68 20.54
N ASN A 571 4.21 -8.14 20.74
CA ASN A 571 3.29 -8.50 21.82
C ASN A 571 2.05 -9.23 21.28
N GLU A 572 2.18 -9.97 20.18
CA GLU A 572 1.06 -10.67 19.55
C GLU A 572 0.42 -11.73 20.46
N SER A 573 1.18 -12.25 21.42
CA SER A 573 0.71 -13.21 22.41
C SER A 573 -0.31 -12.65 23.40
N CYS A 574 -0.45 -11.32 23.48
CA CYS A 574 -1.40 -10.62 24.36
C CYS A 574 -2.76 -10.35 23.72
N TYR A 575 -2.93 -10.70 22.43
CA TYR A 575 -4.19 -10.52 21.71
C TYR A 575 -4.93 -11.83 21.49
N GLU A 576 -6.25 -11.77 21.50
CA GLU A 576 -7.15 -12.90 21.20
C GLU A 576 -8.19 -12.50 20.16
N ALA A 577 -8.53 -13.41 19.22
CA ALA A 577 -9.55 -13.13 18.22
C ALA A 577 -10.91 -12.86 18.88
N GLY A 578 -11.63 -11.84 18.40
CA GLY A 578 -12.88 -11.35 18.99
C GLY A 578 -12.71 -10.32 20.10
N GLN A 579 -11.51 -10.19 20.67
CA GLN A 579 -11.20 -9.22 21.72
C GLN A 579 -11.35 -7.78 21.23
N ILE A 580 -11.89 -6.91 22.07
CA ILE A 580 -11.92 -5.46 21.83
C ILE A 580 -10.88 -4.81 22.72
N VAL A 581 -9.96 -4.06 22.12
CA VAL A 581 -8.95 -3.25 22.81
C VAL A 581 -9.23 -1.77 22.58
N ILE A 582 -9.01 -0.95 23.60
CA ILE A 582 -9.09 0.51 23.52
C ILE A 582 -7.67 1.03 23.66
N GLU A 583 -7.21 1.85 22.72
CA GLU A 583 -5.89 2.49 22.86
C GLU A 583 -6.03 3.84 23.60
N PRO A 584 -5.44 4.01 24.79
CA PRO A 584 -5.41 5.30 25.48
C PRO A 584 -4.65 6.40 24.72
N GLY A 585 -3.60 6.00 23.99
CA GLY A 585 -2.78 6.88 23.17
C GLY A 585 -3.30 7.08 21.74
N PHE A 586 -2.55 7.84 20.94
CA PHE A 586 -2.73 7.87 19.50
C PHE A 586 -2.05 6.65 18.86
N VAL A 587 -2.60 6.13 17.76
CA VAL A 587 -1.94 5.04 17.00
C VAL A 587 -1.36 5.61 15.71
N SER A 588 -0.07 5.48 15.50
CA SER A 588 0.56 5.72 14.20
C SER A 588 0.73 4.41 13.44
N ALA A 589 0.35 4.42 12.15
CA ALA A 589 0.48 3.30 11.23
C ALA A 589 0.84 3.80 9.83
N CYS A 590 1.33 2.90 8.98
CA CYS A 590 1.65 3.20 7.58
C CYS A 590 0.47 2.87 6.68
N GLY A 591 -0.01 3.83 5.89
CA GLY A 591 -1.08 3.64 4.90
C GLY A 591 -0.62 3.07 3.56
N ASP A 592 0.68 3.16 3.26
CA ASP A 592 1.25 2.84 1.93
C ASP A 592 1.92 1.46 1.85
N GLY A 593 1.98 0.72 2.96
CA GLY A 593 2.59 -0.61 3.07
C GLY A 593 3.08 -0.93 4.48
N ALA A 594 3.51 -2.17 4.71
CA ALA A 594 4.05 -2.61 6.00
C ALA A 594 5.46 -2.05 6.24
N PRO A 595 5.77 -1.56 7.46
CA PRO A 595 7.08 -1.03 7.75
C PRO A 595 8.14 -2.14 7.67
N ASN A 596 9.26 -1.84 7.01
CA ASN A 596 10.41 -2.70 6.88
C ASN A 596 11.30 -2.53 8.12
N ILE A 597 11.13 -3.42 9.10
CA ILE A 597 11.84 -3.37 10.38
C ILE A 597 12.60 -4.69 10.52
N ALA A 598 13.90 -4.64 10.79
CA ALA A 598 14.74 -5.84 10.82
C ALA A 598 14.39 -6.80 11.98
N ASP A 599 13.74 -6.30 13.03
CA ASP A 599 13.41 -7.09 14.23
C ASP A 599 12.20 -8.02 14.06
N ALA A 600 12.24 -9.13 14.81
CA ALA A 600 11.36 -10.30 14.74
C ALA A 600 9.92 -10.08 15.25
N GLY A 601 9.32 -8.90 15.05
CA GLY A 601 7.91 -8.66 15.33
C GLY A 601 6.99 -9.15 14.21
N VAL A 602 5.71 -9.37 14.49
CA VAL A 602 4.68 -9.68 13.49
C VAL A 602 4.07 -8.42 12.90
N ASP A 603 3.55 -8.51 11.69
CA ASP A 603 2.78 -7.42 11.10
C ASP A 603 1.46 -7.26 11.84
N VAL A 604 1.02 -6.02 12.01
CA VAL A 604 -0.30 -5.66 12.52
C VAL A 604 -1.00 -4.91 11.40
N VAL A 605 -2.15 -5.42 10.99
CA VAL A 605 -2.95 -4.82 9.93
C VAL A 605 -4.25 -4.31 10.50
N ILE A 606 -4.50 -3.02 10.37
CA ILE A 606 -5.70 -2.37 10.89
C ILE A 606 -6.54 -1.90 9.72
N TRP A 607 -7.78 -2.38 9.62
CA TRP A 607 -8.76 -1.81 8.71
C TRP A 607 -9.26 -0.47 9.28
N SER A 608 -8.74 0.62 8.71
CA SER A 608 -9.03 2.00 9.10
C SER A 608 -10.33 2.52 8.52
N ARG A 609 -11.06 3.26 9.34
CA ARG A 609 -12.26 4.03 8.97
C ARG A 609 -12.16 5.51 9.35
N SER A 610 -11.37 5.86 10.36
CA SER A 610 -11.23 7.25 10.83
C SER A 610 -9.80 7.75 10.91
N GLY A 611 -8.80 6.88 10.74
CA GLY A 611 -7.38 7.24 10.73
C GLY A 611 -7.09 8.38 9.76
N ARG A 612 -6.17 9.28 10.11
CA ARG A 612 -5.96 10.57 9.43
C ARG A 612 -4.61 10.62 8.74
N ARG A 613 -4.59 11.03 7.47
CA ARG A 613 -3.35 11.17 6.69
C ARG A 613 -2.60 12.42 7.12
N VAL A 614 -1.43 12.23 7.73
CA VAL A 614 -0.62 13.35 8.28
C VAL A 614 0.52 13.78 7.36
N ARG A 615 0.68 13.14 6.18
CA ARG A 615 1.79 13.37 5.22
C ARG A 615 2.07 14.84 4.91
N ALA A 616 1.01 15.66 4.87
CA ALA A 616 1.15 17.05 4.47
C ALA A 616 1.77 17.92 5.57
N LEU A 617 1.82 17.43 6.81
CA LEU A 617 2.35 18.14 7.98
C LEU A 617 3.57 17.45 8.60
N SER A 618 3.86 16.19 8.24
CA SER A 618 4.99 15.42 8.76
C SER A 618 6.32 15.73 8.04
N ASP A 619 7.43 15.47 8.72
CA ASP A 619 8.80 15.81 8.26
C ASP A 619 9.62 14.63 7.72
N GLY A 620 9.04 13.44 7.54
CA GLY A 620 9.86 12.31 7.10
C GLY A 620 9.16 11.03 6.67
N GLU A 621 8.00 10.68 7.22
CA GLU A 621 7.41 9.36 6.94
C GLU A 621 6.39 9.40 5.79
N PRO A 622 6.65 8.69 4.66
CA PRO A 622 5.70 8.58 3.58
C PRO A 622 4.48 7.74 4.02
N GLY A 623 3.31 8.39 4.02
CA GLY A 623 2.05 7.68 4.22
C GLY A 623 1.68 7.39 5.68
N GLU A 624 2.24 8.10 6.68
CA GLU A 624 1.80 7.97 8.07
C GLU A 624 0.30 8.31 8.21
N VAL A 625 -0.42 7.43 8.92
CA VAL A 625 -1.82 7.52 9.28
C VAL A 625 -1.91 7.48 10.80
N VAL A 626 -2.59 8.46 11.39
CA VAL A 626 -2.75 8.59 12.84
C VAL A 626 -4.21 8.39 13.24
N PHE A 627 -4.46 7.45 14.15
CA PHE A 627 -5.75 7.25 14.81
C PHE A 627 -5.77 8.05 16.11
N ALA A 628 -6.94 8.57 16.46
CA ALA A 628 -7.11 9.36 17.68
C ALA A 628 -6.94 8.51 18.96
N ALA A 629 -6.70 9.18 20.07
CA ALA A 629 -6.82 8.57 21.39
C ALA A 629 -8.22 7.97 21.62
N ASP A 630 -8.29 6.94 22.44
CA ASP A 630 -9.49 6.15 22.78
C ASP A 630 -10.14 5.42 21.59
N THR A 631 -9.38 5.24 20.49
CA THR A 631 -9.85 4.44 19.36
C THR A 631 -10.03 2.99 19.79
N ARG A 632 -11.17 2.41 19.40
CA ARG A 632 -11.52 1.02 19.67
C ARG A 632 -11.12 0.14 18.48
N PHE A 633 -10.41 -0.94 18.77
CA PHE A 633 -10.05 -1.93 17.77
C PHE A 633 -10.54 -3.31 18.19
N LYS A 634 -11.19 -4.02 17.26
CA LYS A 634 -11.53 -5.43 17.44
C LYS A 634 -10.48 -6.29 16.76
N VAL A 635 -9.90 -7.23 17.52
CA VAL A 635 -8.99 -8.24 16.99
C VAL A 635 -9.81 -9.23 16.17
N LEU A 636 -9.52 -9.36 14.89
CA LEU A 636 -10.21 -10.28 13.98
C LEU A 636 -9.51 -11.64 13.93
N ALA A 637 -8.18 -11.66 13.98
CA ALA A 637 -7.39 -12.87 13.96
C ALA A 637 -5.97 -12.60 14.47
N VAL A 638 -5.30 -13.66 14.94
CA VAL A 638 -3.94 -13.60 15.45
C VAL A 638 -3.03 -14.58 14.69
N PRO A 639 -1.69 -14.43 14.74
CA PRO A 639 -0.78 -15.28 13.97
C PRO A 639 -0.93 -16.80 14.22
N ARG A 640 -1.41 -17.19 15.40
CA ARG A 640 -1.65 -18.59 15.76
C ARG A 640 -2.72 -19.28 14.92
N ASP A 641 -3.54 -18.52 14.19
CA ASP A 641 -4.59 -19.03 13.28
C ASP A 641 -4.06 -19.34 11.87
N GLY A 642 -2.76 -19.68 11.74
CA GLY A 642 -2.10 -19.89 10.44
C GLY A 642 -1.81 -18.59 9.67
N LEU A 643 -1.84 -17.45 10.36
CA LEU A 643 -1.60 -16.11 9.78
C LEU A 643 -0.21 -15.60 10.16
N ALA A 644 0.39 -14.75 9.33
CA ALA A 644 1.67 -14.09 9.65
C ALA A 644 1.50 -12.74 10.35
N ALA A 645 0.27 -12.37 10.74
CA ALA A 645 -0.07 -11.03 11.22
C ALA A 645 -1.22 -11.03 12.23
N VAL A 646 -1.28 -10.00 13.07
CA VAL A 646 -2.47 -9.67 13.88
C VAL A 646 -3.37 -8.76 13.06
N LEU A 647 -4.65 -9.11 12.95
CA LEU A 647 -5.63 -8.38 12.15
C LEU A 647 -6.60 -7.64 13.05
N PHE A 648 -6.79 -6.35 12.81
CA PHE A 648 -7.72 -5.49 13.54
C PHE A 648 -8.74 -4.84 12.62
N ARG A 649 -9.93 -4.60 13.15
CA ARG A 649 -10.92 -3.67 12.60
C ARG A 649 -11.11 -2.51 13.55
N GLU A 650 -11.05 -1.29 13.03
CA GLU A 650 -11.47 -0.12 13.78
C GLU A 650 -12.99 -0.13 13.99
N LEU A 651 -13.42 0.04 15.25
CA LEU A 651 -14.83 0.15 15.62
C LEU A 651 -15.23 1.64 15.71
N PRO A 652 -16.28 2.08 14.99
CA PRO A 652 -16.86 3.41 15.16
C PRO A 652 -17.29 3.68 16.61
N PRO A 653 -17.32 4.96 17.04
CA PRO A 653 -17.68 5.32 18.40
C PRO A 653 -19.02 4.73 18.89
N ASP A 654 -20.02 4.70 18.01
CA ASP A 654 -21.39 4.27 18.29
C ASP A 654 -21.64 2.78 18.02
N GLU A 655 -20.65 2.05 17.51
CA GLU A 655 -20.83 0.64 17.16
C GLU A 655 -20.77 -0.23 18.43
N GLN A 656 -21.89 -0.88 18.73
CA GLN A 656 -21.98 -1.92 19.74
C GLN A 656 -21.54 -3.24 19.11
N SER A 657 -20.45 -3.81 19.62
CA SER A 657 -19.92 -5.09 19.18
C SER A 657 -19.66 -5.93 20.41
N THR A 658 -20.06 -7.20 20.37
CA THR A 658 -19.79 -8.15 21.45
C THR A 658 -18.32 -8.57 21.40
N ALA A 659 -17.68 -8.58 22.57
CA ALA A 659 -16.41 -9.27 22.74
C ALA A 659 -16.59 -10.77 22.44
N ASP A 660 -15.53 -11.42 21.97
CA ASP A 660 -15.40 -12.88 21.79
C ASP A 660 -16.14 -13.50 20.59
N VAL A 661 -16.94 -12.74 19.84
CA VAL A 661 -17.64 -13.24 18.63
C VAL A 661 -17.46 -12.29 17.46
N LEU A 662 -17.03 -12.81 16.31
CA LEU A 662 -16.94 -12.06 15.05
C LEU A 662 -18.29 -12.05 14.32
N ASP A 663 -18.82 -10.86 14.05
CA ASP A 663 -20.05 -10.69 13.26
C ASP A 663 -19.80 -10.75 11.74
N ASP A 664 -20.85 -10.65 10.93
CA ASP A 664 -20.74 -10.71 9.47
C ASP A 664 -19.83 -9.60 8.90
N THR A 665 -19.79 -8.43 9.54
CA THR A 665 -18.94 -7.30 9.12
C THR A 665 -17.49 -7.60 9.46
N ASP A 666 -17.22 -8.13 10.64
CA ASP A 666 -15.91 -8.62 11.07
C ASP A 666 -15.38 -9.68 10.10
N GLN A 667 -16.21 -10.66 9.74
CA GLN A 667 -15.84 -11.73 8.82
C GLN A 667 -15.56 -11.20 7.40
N SER A 668 -16.35 -10.25 6.91
CA SER A 668 -16.10 -9.61 5.61
C SER A 668 -14.77 -8.85 5.60
N VAL A 669 -14.48 -8.06 6.64
CA VAL A 669 -13.22 -7.32 6.75
C VAL A 669 -12.05 -8.29 6.92
N LEU A 670 -12.21 -9.34 7.71
CA LEU A 670 -11.20 -10.39 7.89
C LEU A 670 -10.86 -11.06 6.55
N ALA A 671 -11.87 -11.39 5.74
CA ALA A 671 -11.66 -11.95 4.40
C ALA A 671 -10.85 -10.99 3.51
N THR A 672 -11.22 -9.70 3.46
CA THR A 672 -10.48 -8.68 2.70
C THR A 672 -9.04 -8.51 3.18
N LEU A 673 -8.79 -8.52 4.49
CA LEU A 673 -7.43 -8.39 5.03
C LEU A 673 -6.57 -9.63 4.74
N ARG A 674 -7.15 -10.84 4.83
CA ARG A 674 -6.46 -12.09 4.49
C ARG A 674 -6.09 -12.13 3.01
N GLU A 675 -7.03 -11.74 2.17
CA GLU A 675 -6.86 -11.62 0.73
C GLU A 675 -5.70 -10.65 0.40
N MET A 676 -5.69 -9.48 1.02
CA MET A 676 -4.60 -8.52 0.88
C MET A 676 -3.24 -9.10 1.32
N LEU A 677 -3.17 -9.75 2.49
CA LEU A 677 -1.94 -10.41 2.95
C LEU A 677 -1.46 -11.48 1.97
N SER A 678 -2.38 -12.27 1.42
CA SER A 678 -2.06 -13.33 0.44
C SER A 678 -1.53 -12.78 -0.89
N SER A 679 -1.97 -11.58 -1.27
CA SER A 679 -1.52 -10.88 -2.49
C SER A 679 -0.15 -10.20 -2.37
N GLY A 680 0.45 -10.23 -1.16
CA GLY A 680 1.72 -9.60 -0.84
C GLY A 680 1.57 -8.15 -0.41
N VAL A 681 2.19 -7.81 0.72
CA VAL A 681 2.20 -6.44 1.27
C VAL A 681 3.48 -5.72 0.87
N ARG A 682 3.34 -4.53 0.28
CA ARG A 682 4.47 -3.63 -0.01
C ARG A 682 5.21 -3.31 1.29
N ARG A 683 6.55 -3.38 1.28
CA ARG A 683 7.39 -2.94 2.39
C ARG A 683 7.79 -1.48 2.21
N VAL A 684 7.77 -0.71 3.29
CA VAL A 684 8.13 0.72 3.33
C VAL A 684 9.23 0.90 4.36
N ASP A 685 10.35 1.47 3.96
CA ASP A 685 11.42 1.80 4.91
C ASP A 685 10.94 2.95 5.80
N VAL A 686 11.09 2.77 7.11
CA VAL A 686 10.76 3.77 8.14
C VAL A 686 12.05 4.22 8.81
N ASP A 687 12.10 5.48 9.24
CA ASP A 687 13.25 6.00 9.96
C ASP A 687 13.52 5.19 11.24
N THR A 688 14.77 4.77 11.42
CA THR A 688 15.24 4.04 12.60
C THR A 688 14.94 4.78 13.91
N GLU A 689 14.98 6.11 13.91
CA GLU A 689 14.68 6.92 15.12
C GLU A 689 13.18 6.94 15.46
N ARG A 690 12.31 6.57 14.51
CA ARG A 690 10.84 6.54 14.67
C ARG A 690 10.28 5.12 14.79
N LEU A 691 11.13 4.09 14.83
CA LEU A 691 10.68 2.69 14.93
C LEU A 691 9.69 2.45 16.07
N ALA A 692 9.98 3.01 17.25
CA ALA A 692 9.12 2.88 18.43
C ALA A 692 7.66 3.29 18.16
N VAL A 693 7.44 4.34 17.35
CA VAL A 693 6.11 4.84 16.98
C VAL A 693 5.29 3.77 16.26
N PHE A 694 5.94 2.95 15.43
CA PHE A 694 5.30 1.90 14.64
C PHE A 694 5.34 0.51 15.29
N THR A 695 6.05 0.33 16.41
CA THR A 695 6.21 -0.98 17.08
C THR A 695 5.52 -1.11 18.43
N GLU A 696 5.07 0.00 19.03
CA GLU A 696 4.32 -0.05 20.30
C GLU A 696 3.04 -0.90 20.19
N PRO A 697 2.67 -1.68 21.22
CA PRO A 697 1.43 -2.45 21.19
C PRO A 697 0.19 -1.54 21.21
N ILE A 698 -0.88 -1.98 20.54
CA ILE A 698 -2.19 -1.32 20.56
C ILE A 698 -2.96 -1.73 21.82
N GLY A 699 -3.36 -0.75 22.63
CA GLY A 699 -4.31 -0.93 23.73
C GLY A 699 -3.83 -1.86 24.84
N LEU A 700 -2.52 -2.06 24.98
CA LEU A 700 -1.90 -2.83 26.06
C LEU A 700 -1.16 -1.89 27.01
N VAL A 701 -1.40 -2.02 28.32
CA VAL A 701 -0.74 -1.24 29.38
C VAL A 701 -0.28 -2.14 30.52
N ALA A 702 0.55 -1.62 31.44
CA ALA A 702 0.93 -2.38 32.62
C ALA A 702 -0.31 -2.63 33.53
N PRO A 703 -0.40 -3.76 34.26
CA PRO A 703 -1.58 -4.11 35.07
C PRO A 703 -1.95 -3.05 36.11
N GLN A 704 -0.95 -2.35 36.67
CA GLN A 704 -1.16 -1.26 37.62
C GLN A 704 -1.80 -0.03 36.97
N GLN A 705 -1.50 0.23 35.70
CA GLN A 705 -2.10 1.33 34.92
C GLN A 705 -3.55 1.00 34.51
N ALA A 706 -3.83 -0.25 34.12
CA ALA A 706 -5.19 -0.70 33.79
C ALA A 706 -6.18 -0.54 34.97
N ARG A 707 -5.69 -0.68 36.21
CA ARG A 707 -6.50 -0.45 37.42
C ARG A 707 -6.80 1.03 37.66
N LEU A 708 -5.87 1.92 37.30
CA LEU A 708 -6.04 3.37 37.45
C LEU A 708 -7.05 3.92 36.43
N THR A 709 -7.00 3.46 35.18
CA THR A 709 -8.00 3.82 34.16
C THR A 709 -9.39 3.31 34.52
N ALA A 710 -9.52 2.09 35.05
CA ALA A 710 -10.80 1.57 35.52
C ALA A 710 -11.38 2.35 36.72
N ALA A 711 -10.51 2.87 37.60
CA ALA A 711 -10.91 3.65 38.78
C ALA A 711 -11.29 5.10 38.46
N ALA A 712 -10.73 5.71 37.40
CA ALA A 712 -11.06 7.07 36.98
C ALA A 712 -12.43 7.21 36.26
N VAL A 713 -13.04 6.08 35.90
CA VAL A 713 -14.37 6.01 35.23
C VAL A 713 -15.51 5.80 36.25
N GLN A 714 -15.19 5.45 37.50
CA GLN A 714 -16.13 5.41 38.63
C GLN A 714 -16.14 6.75 39.38
#